data_AF-A0A352SKI2-F1
#
_entry.id   AF-A0A352SKI2-F1
#
_cell.length_a   1.000
_cell.length_b   1.000
_cell.length_c   1.000
_cell.angle_alpha   90.00
_cell.angle_beta   90.00
_cell.angle_gamma   90.00
#
_symmetry.space_group_name_H-M   'P 1'
#
loop_
_entity.id
_entity.type
_entity.pdbx_description
1 polymer ?
#
loop_
_entity_poly.entity_id
_entity_poly.type
_entity_poly.pdbx_seq_one_letter_code
_entity_poly.pdbx_strand_id
1 'polypeptide(L)'
;QQLGEDFDHQIRDRIPVILYDSHGDFSQTNVVPLPESAQGIGGVTDKYKNRMTQPFMGDYIDFRRTLHHELVHAFINDMYYGGSLQSIVQNNIQLQFPLWFEEGLAEYLALGWDTNTDMYMREAVLNNFLPPLQQLNGYYAYRRGQSFWFFVEQNYGRQKVTEILQSVQRTRNVERTLVQTLGLDMEELSDRWQDFLQRRYFPEVAQREPLTTLATQITDRDDFGSYNTSPQISPQGDKLAMISNRQGLFDVLWVDPRNGEKVKTLVSGEDNPMFEELNILNPNLSWSPDGQNILLSAKSGGNYSLVIVNVNTGKKTPVVLEELDAIRSVAWSPDGQKIAFDANQGPYQDIFVLDLESKKLRNVTRDVFSDMQPAWSADSESIYFVSDRGDVTDPGRFGAGSSILADMSVYQTDLYRLSLNSLNMTPITNTRLASETQPAITQDGDVYFISDANGIPNVWVLQAEAEEAKPVTNVESGIAQISVSKDGSRLALNGLNEGFLDIFVLRNPASRIRTEPLPDNLWAQERASMSADQRVAALGYTQTLIASRTQGNVVQSKILDEVAEAVSPSDSENGNEADDSSIDFRNYVFSPVVAQDSTLKLKDDPRKFEPENKETEDGYYQPKRYQLTFSPDFSYASGGINTYYGTSALATFSFSDLFGDHRVSISSNLVLDLRNSTYSIQYGYFKQRTNYFASFFHQAQNYQTFSGELLRFRTYGFGVEAQYPLNKFQRIDYGLTAIGISRDFSSLGGLTNSDLTNETSTFLYPQVVFTGDFTVPGFITPQGGSRYTLRASGSPPLGSETPQFVSLLG
;
A
#
# COMPACT_ATOMS: atom_id res chain seq x y z
N GLN A 1 21.73 -0.21 10.36
CA GLN A 1 23.03 0.43 10.64
C GLN A 1 23.03 1.86 10.14
N GLN A 2 22.89 2.10 8.83
CA GLN A 2 22.76 3.45 8.25
C GLN A 2 21.88 4.40 9.08
N LEU A 3 20.62 4.04 9.30
CA LEU A 3 19.68 4.89 10.03
C LEU A 3 20.11 5.18 11.47
N GLY A 4 20.86 4.25 12.10
CA GLY A 4 21.40 4.49 13.44
C GLY A 4 22.48 5.56 13.45
N GLU A 5 23.24 5.69 12.36
CA GLU A 5 24.22 6.76 12.18
C GLU A 5 23.55 8.06 11.75
N ASP A 6 22.63 8.02 10.77
CA ASP A 6 21.92 9.20 10.26
C ASP A 6 21.05 9.86 11.36
N PHE A 7 20.43 9.07 12.25
CA PHE A 7 19.65 9.59 13.38
C PHE A 7 20.47 9.77 14.66
N ASP A 8 21.70 9.25 14.75
CA ASP A 8 22.45 9.10 16.01
C ASP A 8 21.57 8.46 17.12
N HIS A 9 20.86 7.39 16.74
CA HIS A 9 19.86 6.74 17.58
C HIS A 9 19.87 5.23 17.37
N GLN A 10 19.80 4.45 18.45
CA GLN A 10 19.62 3.01 18.36
C GLN A 10 18.18 2.67 18.73
N ILE A 11 17.51 1.91 17.87
CA ILE A 11 16.17 1.39 18.13
C ILE A 11 16.18 0.63 19.46
N ARG A 12 15.21 0.92 20.32
CA ARG A 12 15.09 0.31 21.65
C ARG A 12 14.50 -1.10 21.59
N ASP A 13 13.47 -1.27 20.78
CA ASP A 13 12.69 -2.51 20.68
C ASP A 13 12.71 -3.06 19.26
N ARG A 14 12.67 -4.40 19.11
CA ARG A 14 12.63 -5.01 17.78
C ARG A 14 11.40 -4.56 17.01
N ILE A 15 11.61 -4.16 15.75
CA ILE A 15 10.54 -3.78 14.81
C ILE A 15 10.04 -5.05 14.12
N PRO A 16 8.78 -5.48 14.33
CA PRO A 16 8.19 -6.57 13.58
C PRO A 16 7.97 -6.14 12.12
N VAL A 17 8.29 -7.04 11.18
CA VAL A 17 8.01 -6.86 9.75
C VAL A 17 7.01 -7.93 9.32
N ILE A 18 5.86 -7.50 8.80
CA ILE A 18 4.75 -8.36 8.36
C ILE A 18 4.67 -8.28 6.84
N LEU A 19 4.94 -9.40 6.18
CA LEU A 19 4.95 -9.49 4.72
C LEU A 19 3.67 -10.19 4.24
N TYR A 20 3.10 -9.65 3.18
CA TYR A 20 1.97 -10.25 2.45
C TYR A 20 2.42 -10.75 1.09
N ASP A 21 1.83 -11.86 0.64
CA ASP A 21 2.16 -12.48 -0.65
C ASP A 21 1.61 -11.67 -1.84
N SER A 22 0.61 -10.82 -1.60
CA SER A 22 0.00 -9.98 -2.64
C SER A 22 -0.46 -8.63 -2.11
N HIS A 23 -0.61 -7.66 -3.01
CA HIS A 23 -1.26 -6.39 -2.67
C HIS A 23 -2.73 -6.56 -2.27
N GLY A 24 -3.40 -7.58 -2.84
CA GLY A 24 -4.77 -7.94 -2.49
C GLY A 24 -4.91 -8.34 -1.03
N ASP A 25 -3.97 -9.13 -0.50
CA ASP A 25 -3.93 -9.52 0.90
C ASP A 25 -3.54 -8.34 1.81
N PHE A 26 -2.55 -7.55 1.38
CA PHE A 26 -2.15 -6.34 2.09
C PHE A 26 -3.30 -5.33 2.24
N SER A 27 -4.11 -5.14 1.19
CA SER A 27 -5.27 -4.24 1.22
C SER A 27 -6.33 -4.63 2.26
N GLN A 28 -6.32 -5.89 2.71
CA GLN A 28 -7.22 -6.44 3.73
C GLN A 28 -6.53 -6.59 5.10
N THR A 29 -5.38 -5.93 5.30
CA THR A 29 -4.61 -6.05 6.55
C THR A 29 -5.41 -5.60 7.78
N ASN A 30 -5.32 -6.38 8.85
CA ASN A 30 -5.84 -6.02 10.18
C ASN A 30 -4.82 -5.25 11.03
N VAL A 31 -3.59 -5.08 10.55
CA VAL A 31 -2.45 -4.50 11.30
C VAL A 31 -2.62 -2.99 11.44
N VAL A 32 -2.96 -2.30 10.35
CA VAL A 32 -3.16 -0.85 10.29
C VAL A 32 -4.40 -0.55 9.44
N PRO A 33 -5.28 0.38 9.83
CA PRO A 33 -6.39 0.78 8.98
C PRO A 33 -5.88 1.49 7.73
N LEU A 34 -6.09 0.87 6.56
CA LEU A 34 -5.78 1.47 5.26
C LEU A 34 -7.01 2.23 4.70
N PRO A 35 -6.82 3.29 3.90
CA PRO A 35 -7.91 3.94 3.19
C PRO A 35 -8.55 3.02 2.14
N GLU A 36 -9.79 3.29 1.74
CA GLU A 36 -10.51 2.50 0.72
C GLU A 36 -9.78 2.43 -0.64
N SER A 37 -8.88 3.40 -0.91
CA SER A 37 -8.02 3.46 -2.08
C SER A 37 -6.54 3.12 -1.75
N ALA A 38 -6.30 1.99 -1.07
CA ALA A 38 -4.96 1.57 -0.66
C ALA A 38 -4.02 1.11 -1.79
N GLN A 39 -4.46 1.14 -3.06
CA GLN A 39 -3.71 0.62 -4.21
C GLN A 39 -2.34 1.29 -4.42
N GLY A 40 -2.21 2.57 -4.09
CA GLY A 40 -0.94 3.29 -4.21
C GLY A 40 0.00 3.14 -3.01
N ILE A 41 -0.39 2.40 -1.98
CA ILE A 41 0.38 2.30 -0.72
C ILE A 41 1.30 1.09 -0.79
N GLY A 42 2.60 1.30 -0.97
CA GLY A 42 3.59 0.21 -1.03
C GLY A 42 3.82 -0.47 0.32
N GLY A 43 3.64 0.24 1.44
CA GLY A 43 3.86 -0.26 2.79
C GLY A 43 3.38 0.77 3.82
N VAL A 44 3.25 0.35 5.08
CA VAL A 44 2.87 1.24 6.20
C VAL A 44 3.55 0.82 7.49
N THR A 45 3.92 1.83 8.28
CA THR A 45 4.40 1.68 9.65
C THR A 45 3.34 2.11 10.66
N ASP A 46 2.99 1.19 11.57
CA ASP A 46 2.09 1.46 12.69
C ASP A 46 2.74 2.44 13.68
N LYS A 47 2.19 3.65 13.78
CA LYS A 47 2.67 4.71 14.67
C LYS A 47 2.67 4.34 16.16
N TYR A 48 1.77 3.45 16.58
CA TYR A 48 1.55 3.15 18.00
C TYR A 48 2.31 1.91 18.47
N LYS A 49 2.44 0.90 17.60
CA LYS A 49 3.10 -0.38 17.91
C LYS A 49 4.46 -0.55 17.25
N ASN A 50 4.88 0.39 16.42
CA ASN A 50 6.15 0.40 15.72
C ASN A 50 6.42 -0.91 14.95
N ARG A 51 5.41 -1.39 14.24
CA ARG A 51 5.45 -2.57 13.36
C ARG A 51 5.23 -2.15 11.92
N MET A 52 5.96 -2.77 11.01
CA MET A 52 5.91 -2.46 9.58
C MET A 52 5.16 -3.55 8.84
N THR A 53 4.42 -3.14 7.81
CA THR A 53 3.71 -4.08 6.96
C THR A 53 3.74 -3.65 5.50
N GLN A 54 3.95 -4.61 4.59
CA GLN A 54 4.00 -4.39 3.15
C GLN A 54 3.77 -5.71 2.38
N PRO A 55 3.28 -5.66 1.12
CA PRO A 55 3.30 -6.80 0.23
C PRO A 55 4.69 -7.02 -0.40
N PHE A 56 4.96 -8.23 -0.87
CA PHE A 56 6.07 -8.52 -1.77
C PHE A 56 5.53 -9.08 -3.09
N MET A 57 5.67 -8.30 -4.16
CA MET A 57 5.09 -8.60 -5.47
C MET A 57 6.16 -8.98 -6.51
N GLY A 58 7.23 -9.66 -6.11
CA GLY A 58 8.30 -10.08 -7.01
C GLY A 58 9.25 -8.99 -7.50
N ASP A 59 9.04 -7.73 -7.13
CA ASP A 59 9.96 -6.62 -7.44
C ASP A 59 10.87 -6.34 -6.23
N TYR A 60 12.14 -6.72 -6.34
CA TYR A 60 13.12 -6.54 -5.27
C TYR A 60 13.53 -5.07 -5.07
N ILE A 61 13.52 -4.26 -6.13
CA ILE A 61 13.88 -2.83 -6.06
C ILE A 61 12.83 -2.10 -5.24
N ASP A 62 11.57 -2.26 -5.63
CA ASP A 62 10.44 -1.61 -4.97
C ASP A 62 10.27 -2.13 -3.53
N PHE A 63 10.48 -3.44 -3.30
CA PHE A 63 10.44 -4.02 -1.96
C PHE A 63 11.52 -3.43 -1.04
N ARG A 64 12.76 -3.32 -1.51
CA ARG A 64 13.86 -2.74 -0.73
C ARG A 64 13.66 -1.24 -0.51
N ARG A 65 13.16 -0.49 -1.50
CA ARG A 65 12.81 0.93 -1.34
C ARG A 65 11.80 1.09 -0.21
N THR A 66 10.68 0.38 -0.33
CA THR A 66 9.55 0.48 0.59
C THR A 66 9.93 0.04 2.01
N LEU A 67 10.65 -1.07 2.15
CA LEU A 67 11.13 -1.53 3.45
C LEU A 67 12.00 -0.47 4.14
N HIS A 68 12.86 0.21 3.40
CA HIS A 68 13.72 1.25 3.97
C HIS A 68 12.91 2.51 4.31
N HIS A 69 11.99 2.93 3.45
CA HIS A 69 11.07 4.04 3.69
C HIS A 69 10.30 3.85 5.01
N GLU A 70 9.67 2.69 5.18
CA GLU A 70 8.94 2.35 6.40
C GLU A 70 9.85 2.24 7.62
N LEU A 71 11.09 1.77 7.44
CA LEU A 71 12.04 1.72 8.54
C LEU A 71 12.42 3.12 9.04
N VAL A 72 12.47 4.13 8.17
CA VAL A 72 12.68 5.54 8.58
C VAL A 72 11.53 6.00 9.48
N HIS A 73 10.28 5.72 9.10
CA HIS A 73 9.11 6.01 9.94
C HIS A 73 9.20 5.30 11.29
N ALA A 74 9.66 4.06 11.32
CA ALA A 74 9.83 3.32 12.56
C ALA A 74 10.92 3.91 13.48
N PHE A 75 12.00 4.46 12.91
CA PHE A 75 13.01 5.23 13.65
C PHE A 75 12.44 6.54 14.19
N ILE A 76 11.64 7.28 13.41
CA ILE A 76 10.94 8.49 13.87
C ILE A 76 10.01 8.14 15.04
N ASN A 77 9.23 7.06 14.92
CA ASN A 77 8.33 6.58 15.97
C ASN A 77 9.07 6.23 17.26
N ASP A 78 10.19 5.49 17.16
CA ASP A 78 11.00 5.16 18.33
C ASP A 78 11.63 6.42 18.94
N MET A 79 12.30 7.25 18.15
CA MET A 79 13.09 8.39 18.63
C MET A 79 12.24 9.49 19.26
N TYR A 80 11.13 9.86 18.62
CA TYR A 80 10.33 11.03 19.02
C TYR A 80 9.10 10.68 19.85
N TYR A 81 8.54 9.50 19.67
CA TYR A 81 7.32 9.07 20.34
C TYR A 81 7.54 7.94 21.37
N GLY A 82 8.75 7.36 21.42
CA GLY A 82 9.12 6.32 22.35
C GLY A 82 8.65 4.92 21.96
N GLY A 83 8.27 4.72 20.70
CA GLY A 83 7.93 3.40 20.13
C GLY A 83 6.66 2.74 20.67
N SER A 84 5.93 3.39 21.59
CA SER A 84 4.73 2.85 22.23
C SER A 84 3.74 3.92 22.67
N LEU A 85 2.44 3.59 22.66
CA LEU A 85 1.38 4.49 23.15
C LEU A 85 1.62 4.97 24.60
N GLN A 86 2.11 4.07 25.47
CA GLN A 86 2.44 4.41 26.85
C GLN A 86 3.43 5.58 26.95
N SER A 87 4.43 5.61 26.07
CA SER A 87 5.44 6.66 26.03
C SER A 87 4.86 7.99 25.55
N ILE A 88 3.97 7.97 24.55
CA ILE A 88 3.31 9.17 24.01
C ILE A 88 2.46 9.85 25.10
N VAL A 89 1.64 9.07 25.79
CA VAL A 89 0.73 9.57 26.83
C VAL A 89 1.50 10.09 28.05
N GLN A 90 2.51 9.35 28.52
CA GLN A 90 3.33 9.76 29.67
C GLN A 90 4.10 11.07 29.42
N ASN A 91 4.60 11.26 28.20
CA ASN A 91 5.44 12.41 27.86
C ASN A 91 4.67 13.62 27.27
N ASN A 92 3.34 13.51 27.18
CA ASN A 92 2.42 14.50 26.62
C ASN A 92 2.95 15.11 25.31
N ILE A 93 3.34 14.22 24.37
CA ILE A 93 4.06 14.61 23.16
C ILE A 93 3.08 15.23 22.16
N GLN A 94 3.23 16.54 21.90
CA GLN A 94 2.44 17.31 20.93
C GLN A 94 3.18 17.58 19.61
N LEU A 95 4.36 16.97 19.41
CA LEU A 95 5.12 17.13 18.18
C LEU A 95 4.34 16.54 17.00
N GLN A 96 4.07 17.38 16.00
CA GLN A 96 3.51 16.99 14.72
C GLN A 96 4.56 17.29 13.64
N PHE A 97 4.91 16.28 12.86
CA PHE A 97 5.78 16.44 11.71
C PHE A 97 4.94 16.92 10.51
N PRO A 98 5.41 17.94 9.77
CA PRO A 98 4.87 18.21 8.44
C PRO A 98 5.08 16.99 7.52
N LEU A 99 4.10 16.65 6.69
CA LEU A 99 4.17 15.50 5.77
C LEU A 99 5.43 15.55 4.87
N TRP A 100 5.77 16.73 4.34
CA TRP A 100 6.94 16.89 3.49
C TRP A 100 8.26 16.59 4.22
N PHE A 101 8.29 16.76 5.54
CA PHE A 101 9.48 16.51 6.35
C PHE A 101 9.66 15.01 6.56
N GLU A 102 8.62 14.31 7.02
CA GLU A 102 8.69 12.87 7.33
C GLU A 102 8.75 12.00 6.07
N GLU A 103 7.82 12.18 5.13
CA GLU A 103 7.78 11.39 3.89
C GLU A 103 8.94 11.74 2.98
N GLY A 104 9.30 13.02 2.91
CA GLY A 104 10.46 13.47 2.14
C GLY A 104 11.78 12.90 2.65
N LEU A 105 11.94 12.79 3.98
CA LEU A 105 13.13 12.17 4.58
C LEU A 105 13.18 10.67 4.28
N ALA A 106 12.04 9.99 4.41
CA ALA A 106 11.92 8.57 4.15
C ALA A 106 12.26 8.24 2.68
N GLU A 107 11.70 8.99 1.72
CA GLU A 107 12.04 8.86 0.29
C GLU A 107 13.52 9.16 0.03
N TYR A 108 14.06 10.23 0.62
CA TYR A 108 15.46 10.63 0.44
C TYR A 108 16.45 9.57 0.94
N LEU A 109 16.24 9.04 2.15
CA LEU A 109 17.13 8.01 2.70
C LEU A 109 16.96 6.67 1.98
N ALA A 110 15.77 6.39 1.43
CA ALA A 110 15.51 5.19 0.65
C ALA A 110 16.12 5.25 -0.76
N LEU A 111 15.95 6.35 -1.49
CA LEU A 111 16.26 6.47 -2.92
C LEU A 111 17.41 7.43 -3.27
N GLY A 112 17.81 8.34 -2.38
CA GLY A 112 18.72 9.43 -2.73
C GLY A 112 18.05 10.44 -3.67
N TRP A 113 18.72 10.79 -4.77
CA TRP A 113 18.14 11.59 -5.88
C TRP A 113 17.96 10.72 -7.12
N ASP A 114 16.71 10.55 -7.56
CA ASP A 114 16.32 9.63 -8.63
C ASP A 114 15.64 10.32 -9.83
N THR A 115 15.52 9.61 -10.96
CA THR A 115 14.94 10.12 -12.21
C THR A 115 13.55 10.69 -12.02
N ASN A 116 12.71 10.02 -11.23
CA ASN A 116 11.31 10.38 -11.08
C ASN A 116 11.21 11.69 -10.30
N THR A 117 11.94 11.83 -9.21
CA THR A 117 12.01 13.08 -8.47
C THR A 117 12.63 14.21 -9.30
N ASP A 118 13.70 13.96 -10.05
CA ASP A 118 14.28 14.97 -10.95
C ASP A 118 13.26 15.44 -12.01
N MET A 119 12.48 14.52 -12.58
CA MET A 119 11.40 14.79 -13.52
C MET A 119 10.30 15.70 -12.93
N TYR A 120 9.73 15.33 -11.78
CA TYR A 120 8.68 16.12 -11.11
C TYR A 120 9.18 17.49 -10.67
N MET A 121 10.39 17.57 -10.13
CA MET A 121 10.94 18.83 -9.63
C MET A 121 11.28 19.79 -10.75
N ARG A 122 11.81 19.28 -11.87
CA ARG A 122 12.04 20.06 -13.07
C ARG A 122 10.75 20.61 -13.65
N GLU A 123 9.73 19.78 -13.82
CA GLU A 123 8.42 20.22 -14.32
C GLU A 123 7.85 21.35 -13.45
N ALA A 124 7.86 21.18 -12.13
CA ALA A 124 7.38 22.19 -11.20
C ALA A 124 8.16 23.52 -11.30
N VAL A 125 9.48 23.45 -11.51
CA VAL A 125 10.32 24.65 -11.62
C VAL A 125 10.12 25.36 -12.96
N LEU A 126 10.08 24.60 -14.06
CA LEU A 126 9.97 25.17 -15.42
C LEU A 126 8.60 25.80 -15.67
N ASN A 127 7.54 25.26 -15.06
CA ASN A 127 6.18 25.80 -15.17
C ASN A 127 5.80 26.80 -14.05
N ASN A 128 6.76 27.26 -13.23
CA ASN A 128 6.52 28.14 -12.08
C ASN A 128 5.46 27.60 -11.10
N PHE A 129 5.43 26.29 -10.93
CA PHE A 129 4.51 25.53 -10.09
C PHE A 129 5.23 24.95 -8.85
N LEU A 130 6.12 25.74 -8.22
CA LEU A 130 6.83 25.33 -7.01
C LEU A 130 6.43 26.25 -5.82
N PRO A 131 5.48 25.83 -4.97
CA PRO A 131 5.08 26.59 -3.79
C PRO A 131 6.15 26.53 -2.69
N PRO A 132 6.10 27.43 -1.70
CA PRO A 132 7.04 27.44 -0.58
C PRO A 132 6.86 26.21 0.32
N LEU A 133 7.87 25.90 1.15
CA LEU A 133 7.96 24.66 1.94
C LEU A 133 6.73 24.44 2.86
N GLN A 134 6.15 25.53 3.39
CA GLN A 134 5.01 25.48 4.31
C GLN A 134 3.71 25.03 3.63
N GLN A 135 3.64 25.05 2.29
CA GLN A 135 2.46 24.69 1.52
C GLN A 135 2.57 23.30 0.86
N LEU A 136 3.61 22.53 1.21
CA LEU A 136 3.84 21.21 0.67
C LEU A 136 2.93 20.16 1.32
N ASN A 137 1.95 19.66 0.56
CA ASN A 137 0.98 18.65 0.96
C ASN A 137 0.77 17.61 -0.15
N GLY A 138 0.10 16.49 0.16
CA GLY A 138 -0.29 15.46 -0.81
C GLY A 138 0.91 14.72 -1.43
N TYR A 139 0.76 14.21 -2.66
CA TYR A 139 1.83 13.52 -3.39
C TYR A 139 3.09 14.39 -3.57
N TYR A 140 2.91 15.71 -3.68
CA TYR A 140 4.01 16.67 -3.76
C TYR A 140 4.85 16.76 -2.49
N ALA A 141 4.32 16.35 -1.33
CA ALA A 141 5.09 16.33 -0.08
C ALA A 141 6.28 15.36 -0.15
N TYR A 142 6.09 14.20 -0.80
CA TYR A 142 7.13 13.17 -0.97
C TYR A 142 8.28 13.70 -1.83
N ARG A 143 7.99 14.05 -3.09
CA ARG A 143 9.01 14.46 -4.08
C ARG A 143 9.69 15.78 -3.70
N ARG A 144 8.92 16.78 -3.25
CA ARG A 144 9.49 18.07 -2.85
C ARG A 144 10.22 17.98 -1.51
N GLY A 145 9.71 17.19 -0.57
CA GLY A 145 10.41 16.89 0.68
C GLY A 145 11.75 16.19 0.45
N GLN A 146 11.78 15.20 -0.43
CA GLN A 146 13.02 14.54 -0.88
C GLN A 146 14.02 15.56 -1.44
N SER A 147 13.55 16.51 -2.25
CA SER A 147 14.40 17.59 -2.78
C SER A 147 14.90 18.59 -1.74
N PHE A 148 14.14 18.80 -0.67
CA PHE A 148 14.59 19.61 0.45
C PHE A 148 15.76 18.92 1.17
N TRP A 149 15.64 17.63 1.47
CA TRP A 149 16.73 16.89 2.13
C TRP A 149 17.97 16.75 1.25
N PHE A 150 17.78 16.55 -0.05
CA PHE A 150 18.87 16.64 -1.02
C PHE A 150 19.54 18.03 -0.99
N PHE A 151 18.76 19.12 -1.01
CA PHE A 151 19.29 20.48 -0.88
C PHE A 151 20.09 20.68 0.42
N VAL A 152 19.60 20.17 1.56
CA VAL A 152 20.28 20.25 2.85
C VAL A 152 21.63 19.53 2.78
N GLU A 153 21.67 18.31 2.25
CA GLU A 153 22.92 17.55 2.12
C GLU A 153 23.91 18.26 1.17
N GLN A 154 23.45 18.75 0.01
CA GLN A 154 24.33 19.40 -0.97
C GLN A 154 24.92 20.72 -0.47
N ASN A 155 24.20 21.48 0.37
CA ASN A 155 24.66 22.80 0.83
C ASN A 155 25.30 22.78 2.22
N TYR A 156 24.93 21.82 3.08
CA TYR A 156 25.34 21.79 4.49
C TYR A 156 25.99 20.46 4.92
N GLY A 157 25.99 19.44 4.05
CA GLY A 157 26.54 18.12 4.31
C GLY A 157 25.59 17.19 5.06
N ARG A 158 25.81 15.88 4.92
CA ARG A 158 24.97 14.84 5.51
C ARG A 158 24.86 14.92 7.04
N GLN A 159 25.93 15.34 7.73
CA GLN A 159 25.90 15.51 9.19
C GLN A 159 24.87 16.55 9.65
N LYS A 160 24.52 17.52 8.78
CA LYS A 160 23.48 18.50 9.10
C LYS A 160 22.11 17.84 9.22
N VAL A 161 21.83 16.78 8.46
CA VAL A 161 20.60 15.99 8.58
C VAL A 161 20.48 15.42 9.99
N THR A 162 21.53 14.76 10.47
CA THR A 162 21.61 14.21 11.83
C THR A 162 21.42 15.30 12.90
N GLU A 163 22.08 16.45 12.75
CA GLU A 163 21.96 17.57 13.68
C GLU A 163 20.53 18.12 13.74
N ILE A 164 19.84 18.23 12.59
CA ILE A 164 18.44 18.64 12.52
C ILE A 164 17.56 17.66 13.30
N LEU A 165 17.66 16.35 13.00
CA LEU A 165 16.85 15.31 13.65
C LEU A 165 17.05 15.31 15.18
N GLN A 166 18.31 15.31 15.65
CA GLN A 166 18.64 15.41 17.08
C GLN A 166 18.12 16.69 17.72
N SER A 167 18.13 17.80 16.98
CA SER A 167 17.64 19.08 17.49
C SER A 167 16.11 19.14 17.58
N VAL A 168 15.38 18.50 16.64
CA VAL A 168 13.91 18.39 16.70
C VAL A 168 13.47 17.71 17.98
N GLN A 169 14.20 16.68 18.42
CA GLN A 169 13.87 15.95 19.66
C GLN A 169 13.88 16.88 20.89
N ARG A 170 14.82 17.82 20.92
CA ARG A 170 14.97 18.80 22.00
C ARG A 170 13.98 19.96 21.91
N THR A 171 13.75 20.49 20.70
CA THR A 171 12.90 21.66 20.50
C THR A 171 11.41 21.33 20.41
N ARG A 172 11.06 20.08 20.03
CA ARG A 172 9.69 19.61 19.78
C ARG A 172 8.92 20.49 18.80
N ASN A 173 9.62 21.11 17.84
CA ASN A 173 9.02 21.95 16.80
C ASN A 173 9.95 22.04 15.59
N VAL A 174 9.51 21.52 14.44
CA VAL A 174 10.33 21.40 13.21
C VAL A 174 10.79 22.76 12.70
N GLU A 175 9.89 23.73 12.54
CA GLU A 175 10.22 25.05 11.99
C GLU A 175 11.29 25.75 12.85
N ARG A 176 11.08 25.78 14.16
CA ARG A 176 12.04 26.38 15.10
C ARG A 176 13.39 25.68 15.04
N THR A 177 13.42 24.36 14.87
CA THR A 177 14.67 23.62 14.69
C THR A 177 15.42 24.05 13.44
N LEU A 178 14.72 24.18 12.31
CA LEU A 178 15.34 24.59 11.04
C LEU A 178 15.95 25.99 11.17
N VAL A 179 15.24 26.93 11.80
CA VAL A 179 15.79 28.27 12.09
C VAL A 179 17.05 28.20 12.96
N GLN A 180 17.08 27.35 13.99
CA GLN A 180 18.22 27.24 14.89
C GLN A 180 19.44 26.56 14.26
N THR A 181 19.23 25.58 13.38
CA THR A 181 20.29 24.72 12.84
C THR A 181 20.85 25.22 11.51
N LEU A 182 20.01 25.86 10.69
CA LEU A 182 20.37 26.43 9.39
C LEU A 182 20.59 27.95 9.46
N GLY A 183 20.05 28.62 10.49
CA GLY A 183 20.17 30.07 10.65
C GLY A 183 19.30 30.88 9.67
N LEU A 184 18.33 30.24 9.03
CA LEU A 184 17.42 30.83 8.04
C LEU A 184 15.99 30.71 8.54
N ASP A 185 15.19 31.76 8.37
CA ASP A 185 13.75 31.60 8.56
C ASP A 185 13.13 30.75 7.44
N MET A 186 11.87 30.36 7.60
CA MET A 186 11.23 29.43 6.65
C MET A 186 10.97 30.06 5.27
N GLU A 187 10.87 31.40 5.18
CA GLU A 187 10.72 32.12 3.92
C GLU A 187 12.06 32.14 3.17
N GLU A 188 13.13 32.56 3.84
CA GLU A 188 14.48 32.56 3.28
C GLU A 188 14.96 31.15 2.91
N LEU A 189 14.61 30.15 3.72
CA LEU A 189 14.91 28.75 3.42
C LEU A 189 14.18 28.27 2.16
N SER A 190 12.91 28.65 2.00
CA SER A 190 12.14 28.32 0.81
C SER A 190 12.73 29.00 -0.43
N ASP A 191 13.08 30.28 -0.34
CA ASP A 191 13.67 31.04 -1.45
C ASP A 191 15.01 30.44 -1.90
N ARG A 192 15.88 30.06 -0.96
CA ARG A 192 17.18 29.44 -1.28
C ARG A 192 17.04 28.05 -1.89
N TRP A 193 16.09 27.25 -1.40
CA TRP A 193 15.79 25.94 -1.97
C TRP A 193 15.23 26.07 -3.40
N GLN A 194 14.34 27.05 -3.64
CA GLN A 194 13.83 27.35 -4.97
C GLN A 194 14.93 27.85 -5.91
N ASP A 195 15.80 28.77 -5.47
CA ASP A 195 16.96 29.25 -6.24
C ASP A 195 17.91 28.10 -6.60
N PHE A 196 18.18 27.19 -5.66
CA PHE A 196 18.97 25.98 -5.89
C PHE A 196 18.40 25.14 -7.03
N LEU A 197 17.09 24.88 -7.02
CA LEU A 197 16.42 24.11 -8.08
C LEU A 197 16.36 24.87 -9.42
N GLN A 198 16.12 26.19 -9.39
CA GLN A 198 16.14 27.02 -10.60
C GLN A 198 17.51 27.01 -11.28
N ARG A 199 18.60 27.14 -10.52
CA ARG A 199 19.97 27.03 -11.06
C ARG A 199 20.27 25.66 -11.64
N ARG A 200 19.66 24.60 -11.10
CA ARG A 200 19.76 23.24 -11.61
C ARG A 200 19.11 23.11 -12.99
N TYR A 201 17.89 23.62 -13.17
CA TYR A 201 17.07 23.30 -14.34
C TYR A 201 17.00 24.39 -15.42
N PHE A 202 17.22 25.67 -15.12
CA PHE A 202 17.15 26.72 -16.15
C PHE A 202 18.18 26.59 -17.28
N PRO A 203 19.42 26.10 -17.05
CA PRO A 203 20.37 25.84 -18.14
C PRO A 203 19.90 24.76 -19.13
N GLU A 204 18.95 23.92 -18.72
CA GLU A 204 18.47 22.77 -19.47
C GLU A 204 17.33 23.08 -20.45
N VAL A 205 16.62 24.19 -20.26
CA VAL A 205 15.41 24.58 -21.04
C VAL A 205 15.71 24.72 -22.53
N ALA A 206 16.80 25.41 -22.88
CA ALA A 206 17.12 25.69 -24.29
C ALA A 206 17.47 24.44 -25.11
N GLN A 207 17.71 23.31 -24.46
CA GLN A 207 18.14 22.05 -25.09
C GLN A 207 16.99 21.09 -25.33
N ARG A 208 15.78 21.39 -24.83
CA ARG A 208 14.65 20.44 -24.72
C ARG A 208 13.39 21.06 -25.30
N GLU A 209 12.41 20.22 -25.60
CA GLU A 209 11.12 20.65 -26.16
C GLU A 209 9.96 20.37 -25.17
N PRO A 210 9.03 21.32 -24.97
CA PRO A 210 7.80 21.06 -24.21
C PRO A 210 6.92 20.01 -24.91
N LEU A 211 6.23 19.16 -24.14
CA LEU A 211 5.30 18.14 -24.68
C LEU A 211 4.21 18.74 -25.57
N THR A 212 3.70 19.91 -25.21
CA THR A 212 2.68 20.66 -25.95
C THR A 212 3.14 21.14 -27.32
N THR A 213 4.46 21.30 -27.50
CA THR A 213 5.06 21.64 -28.81
C THR A 213 5.32 20.38 -29.63
N LEU A 214 5.73 19.29 -28.97
CA LEU A 214 6.03 18.01 -29.60
C LEU A 214 4.77 17.32 -30.16
N ALA A 215 3.69 17.30 -29.39
CA ALA A 215 2.52 16.46 -29.65
C ALA A 215 1.20 17.19 -29.35
N THR A 216 0.10 16.74 -29.97
CA THR A 216 -1.23 17.30 -29.71
C THR A 216 -1.76 16.79 -28.37
N GLN A 217 -2.03 17.70 -27.44
CA GLN A 217 -2.69 17.37 -26.18
C GLN A 217 -4.13 16.90 -26.45
N ILE A 218 -4.49 15.74 -25.91
CA ILE A 218 -5.82 15.11 -26.05
C ILE A 218 -6.69 15.43 -24.84
N THR A 219 -6.09 15.51 -23.65
CA THR A 219 -6.82 15.72 -22.41
C THR A 219 -6.93 17.19 -22.06
N ASP A 220 -8.14 17.67 -21.84
CA ASP A 220 -8.47 18.89 -21.09
C ASP A 220 -8.55 18.65 -19.57
N ARG A 221 -8.58 19.75 -18.80
CA ARG A 221 -8.59 19.74 -17.34
C ARG A 221 -9.90 20.33 -16.82
N ASP A 222 -10.51 19.66 -15.85
CA ASP A 222 -11.61 20.20 -15.03
C ASP A 222 -11.07 20.92 -13.78
N ASP A 223 -11.90 21.72 -13.11
CA ASP A 223 -11.54 22.57 -11.96
C ASP A 223 -10.88 21.83 -10.76
N PHE A 224 -11.01 20.50 -10.68
CA PHE A 224 -10.52 19.68 -9.56
C PHE A 224 -9.32 18.79 -9.89
N GLY A 225 -8.73 18.93 -11.09
CA GLY A 225 -7.62 18.10 -11.54
C GLY A 225 -8.07 16.70 -11.97
N SER A 226 -7.60 16.25 -13.14
CA SER A 226 -7.94 14.95 -13.69
C SER A 226 -6.71 14.06 -13.81
N TYR A 227 -6.82 12.81 -13.40
CA TYR A 227 -5.87 11.75 -13.72
C TYR A 227 -6.24 11.16 -15.07
N ASN A 228 -5.33 11.21 -16.04
CA ASN A 228 -5.50 10.58 -17.34
C ASN A 228 -4.28 9.67 -17.60
N THR A 229 -4.51 8.36 -17.70
CA THR A 229 -3.44 7.36 -17.82
C THR A 229 -3.82 6.24 -18.79
N SER A 230 -2.90 5.31 -19.00
CA SER A 230 -3.02 4.12 -19.83
C SER A 230 -3.46 4.43 -21.27
N PRO A 231 -2.82 5.39 -21.98
CA PRO A 231 -3.19 5.69 -23.35
C PRO A 231 -2.94 4.48 -24.23
N GLN A 232 -3.97 4.02 -24.95
CA GLN A 232 -3.86 2.92 -25.90
C GLN A 232 -4.46 3.30 -27.24
N ILE A 233 -3.61 3.46 -28.24
CA ILE A 233 -4.06 3.76 -29.59
C ILE A 233 -4.47 2.46 -30.29
N SER A 234 -5.61 2.51 -30.98
CA SER A 234 -6.07 1.37 -31.79
C SER A 234 -5.06 0.99 -32.87
N PRO A 235 -5.04 -0.27 -33.34
CA PRO A 235 -4.13 -0.70 -34.40
C PRO A 235 -4.26 0.14 -35.68
N GLN A 236 -5.47 0.60 -36.00
CA GLN A 236 -5.76 1.45 -37.17
C GLN A 236 -5.44 2.94 -36.93
N GLY A 237 -5.14 3.36 -35.70
CA GLY A 237 -4.82 4.75 -35.36
C GLY A 237 -6.01 5.72 -35.31
N ASP A 238 -7.24 5.24 -35.43
CA ASP A 238 -8.46 6.05 -35.48
C ASP A 238 -9.17 6.22 -34.12
N LYS A 239 -8.83 5.38 -33.13
CA LYS A 239 -9.37 5.41 -31.77
C LYS A 239 -8.26 5.47 -30.72
N LEU A 240 -8.53 6.11 -29.59
CA LEU A 240 -7.69 6.12 -28.40
C LEU A 240 -8.53 5.72 -27.19
N ALA A 241 -8.07 4.72 -26.45
CA ALA A 241 -8.61 4.36 -25.15
C ALA A 241 -7.72 4.92 -24.03
N MET A 242 -8.33 5.27 -22.91
CA MET A 242 -7.61 5.79 -21.73
C MET A 242 -8.40 5.54 -20.45
N ILE A 243 -7.71 5.57 -19.31
CA ILE A 243 -8.32 5.63 -17.98
C ILE A 243 -8.40 7.09 -17.54
N SER A 244 -9.56 7.52 -17.03
CA SER A 244 -9.76 8.89 -16.58
C SER A 244 -10.70 8.98 -15.39
N ASN A 245 -10.43 9.87 -14.42
CA ASN A 245 -11.26 10.07 -13.24
C ASN A 245 -12.15 11.33 -13.27
N ARG A 246 -12.35 11.95 -14.44
CA ARG A 246 -13.04 13.24 -14.58
C ARG A 246 -14.46 13.29 -13.99
N GLN A 247 -15.12 12.15 -13.85
CA GLN A 247 -16.47 12.05 -13.28
C GLN A 247 -16.47 11.72 -11.79
N GLY A 248 -15.31 11.81 -11.11
CA GLY A 248 -15.11 11.40 -9.72
C GLY A 248 -14.78 9.92 -9.54
N LEU A 249 -15.00 9.09 -10.57
CA LEU A 249 -14.71 7.66 -10.62
C LEU A 249 -13.76 7.35 -11.77
N PHE A 250 -12.88 6.36 -11.61
CA PHE A 250 -11.97 5.92 -12.67
C PHE A 250 -12.74 5.14 -13.74
N ASP A 251 -12.90 5.74 -14.92
CA ASP A 251 -13.59 5.16 -16.06
C ASP A 251 -12.59 4.77 -17.16
N VAL A 252 -12.94 3.76 -17.95
CA VAL A 252 -12.27 3.48 -19.22
C VAL A 252 -13.04 4.20 -20.34
N LEU A 253 -12.39 5.17 -20.97
CA LEU A 253 -12.97 6.02 -22.00
C LEU A 253 -12.40 5.69 -23.39
N TRP A 254 -13.23 5.86 -24.41
CA TRP A 254 -12.80 5.97 -25.80
C TRP A 254 -12.98 7.41 -26.28
N VAL A 255 -11.88 8.00 -26.76
CA VAL A 255 -11.80 9.35 -27.31
C VAL A 255 -11.27 9.36 -28.76
N ASP A 256 -11.54 10.44 -29.48
CA ASP A 256 -10.95 10.67 -30.81
C ASP A 256 -9.51 11.18 -30.67
N PRO A 257 -8.50 10.48 -31.23
CA PRO A 257 -7.09 10.84 -31.09
C PRO A 257 -6.69 12.13 -31.82
N ARG A 258 -7.61 12.80 -32.54
CA ARG A 258 -7.32 14.05 -33.28
C ARG A 258 -7.65 15.30 -32.48
N ASN A 259 -8.64 15.23 -31.61
CA ASN A 259 -9.18 16.39 -30.88
C ASN A 259 -9.50 16.10 -29.41
N GLY A 260 -9.42 14.85 -28.94
CA GLY A 260 -9.72 14.48 -27.56
C GLY A 260 -11.20 14.38 -27.20
N GLU A 261 -12.11 14.52 -28.17
CA GLU A 261 -13.54 14.46 -27.91
C GLU A 261 -13.93 13.06 -27.41
N LYS A 262 -14.66 13.03 -26.27
CA LYS A 262 -15.19 11.78 -25.72
C LYS A 262 -16.23 11.19 -26.65
N VAL A 263 -15.95 9.99 -27.17
CA VAL A 263 -16.90 9.24 -28.00
C VAL A 263 -17.79 8.36 -27.12
N LYS A 264 -17.20 7.61 -26.17
CA LYS A 264 -17.96 6.65 -25.35
C LYS A 264 -17.25 6.30 -24.04
N THR A 265 -18.01 6.10 -22.96
CA THR A 265 -17.54 5.41 -21.74
C THR A 265 -17.70 3.90 -21.94
N LEU A 266 -16.59 3.16 -21.88
CA LEU A 266 -16.55 1.71 -22.11
C LEU A 266 -16.78 0.92 -20.82
N VAL A 267 -16.22 1.42 -19.72
CA VAL A 267 -16.38 0.87 -18.37
C VAL A 267 -16.55 2.04 -17.41
N SER A 268 -17.58 1.98 -16.56
CA SER A 268 -17.72 2.88 -15.40
C SER A 268 -17.01 2.26 -14.20
N GLY A 269 -16.23 3.06 -13.47
CA GLY A 269 -15.57 2.65 -12.23
C GLY A 269 -16.54 2.57 -11.05
N GLU A 270 -16.27 1.64 -10.11
CA GLU A 270 -16.87 1.51 -8.76
C GLU A 270 -18.40 1.40 -8.61
N ASP A 271 -19.19 1.37 -9.68
CA ASP A 271 -20.62 1.02 -9.66
C ASP A 271 -20.92 -0.40 -10.15
N ASN A 272 -19.86 -1.15 -10.50
CA ASN A 272 -19.97 -2.45 -11.13
C ASN A 272 -19.19 -3.52 -10.33
N PRO A 273 -19.84 -4.59 -9.85
CA PRO A 273 -19.19 -5.69 -9.13
C PRO A 273 -18.06 -6.40 -9.90
N MET A 274 -17.97 -6.19 -11.22
CA MET A 274 -16.89 -6.72 -12.07
C MET A 274 -15.61 -5.87 -12.05
N PHE A 275 -15.64 -4.67 -11.47
CA PHE A 275 -14.51 -3.72 -11.44
C PHE A 275 -14.41 -3.10 -10.05
N GLU A 276 -14.01 -3.91 -9.07
CA GLU A 276 -13.80 -3.45 -7.69
C GLU A 276 -12.59 -2.51 -7.58
N GLU A 277 -11.62 -2.63 -8.51
CA GLU A 277 -10.36 -1.89 -8.58
C GLU A 277 -9.86 -1.72 -10.04
N LEU A 278 -9.22 -0.59 -10.36
CA LEU A 278 -8.48 -0.34 -11.60
C LEU A 278 -7.02 0.04 -11.26
N ASN A 279 -6.04 -0.62 -11.88
CA ASN A 279 -4.63 -0.27 -11.71
C ASN A 279 -4.30 1.00 -12.52
N ILE A 280 -4.04 2.12 -11.83
CA ILE A 280 -3.94 3.45 -12.45
C ILE A 280 -2.50 3.76 -12.92
N LEU A 281 -1.50 3.09 -12.34
CA LEU A 281 -0.09 3.42 -12.50
C LEU A 281 0.57 2.69 -13.69
N ASN A 282 -0.04 1.63 -14.22
CA ASN A 282 0.51 0.83 -15.32
C ASN A 282 -0.51 0.70 -16.46
N PRO A 283 -0.08 0.62 -17.73
CA PRO A 283 -0.99 0.36 -18.83
C PRO A 283 -1.56 -1.06 -18.73
N ASN A 284 -2.82 -1.10 -18.34
CA ASN A 284 -3.62 -2.31 -18.13
C ASN A 284 -4.67 -2.49 -19.24
N LEU A 285 -4.49 -1.81 -20.39
CA LEU A 285 -5.41 -1.84 -21.52
C LEU A 285 -4.68 -2.34 -22.77
N SER A 286 -5.37 -3.10 -23.63
CA SER A 286 -4.87 -3.46 -24.95
C SER A 286 -6.00 -3.61 -25.96
N TRP A 287 -5.80 -3.18 -27.20
CA TRP A 287 -6.78 -3.35 -28.26
C TRP A 287 -6.66 -4.72 -28.92
N SER A 288 -7.79 -5.32 -29.30
CA SER A 288 -7.76 -6.44 -30.24
C SER A 288 -7.27 -5.96 -31.62
N PRO A 289 -6.60 -6.81 -32.42
CA PRO A 289 -6.01 -6.41 -33.71
C PRO A 289 -7.00 -5.80 -34.72
N ASP A 290 -8.27 -6.17 -34.59
CA ASP A 290 -9.39 -5.68 -35.41
C ASP A 290 -9.98 -4.34 -34.92
N GLY A 291 -9.52 -3.81 -33.78
CA GLY A 291 -10.00 -2.55 -33.20
C GLY A 291 -11.44 -2.59 -32.66
N GLN A 292 -12.00 -3.79 -32.44
CA GLN A 292 -13.39 -3.97 -31.99
C GLN A 292 -13.53 -4.20 -30.48
N ASN A 293 -12.48 -4.69 -29.83
CA ASN A 293 -12.49 -5.03 -28.41
C ASN A 293 -11.31 -4.38 -27.68
N ILE A 294 -11.52 -4.15 -26.39
CA ILE A 294 -10.47 -3.78 -25.44
C ILE A 294 -10.36 -4.87 -24.40
N LEU A 295 -9.14 -5.28 -24.12
CA LEU A 295 -8.76 -6.10 -23.00
C LEU A 295 -8.37 -5.20 -21.83
N LEU A 296 -8.81 -5.56 -20.63
CA LEU A 296 -8.30 -4.98 -19.40
C LEU A 296 -8.18 -6.00 -18.27
N SER A 297 -7.30 -5.75 -17.32
CA SER A 297 -7.32 -6.44 -16.03
C SER A 297 -8.29 -5.74 -15.06
N ALA A 298 -9.03 -6.54 -14.29
CA ALA A 298 -9.96 -6.07 -13.28
C ALA A 298 -10.02 -7.03 -12.09
N LYS A 299 -10.35 -6.52 -10.90
CA LYS A 299 -10.61 -7.35 -9.72
C LYS A 299 -12.12 -7.52 -9.52
N SER A 300 -12.58 -8.74 -9.27
CA SER A 300 -13.97 -9.05 -8.95
C SER A 300 -14.06 -10.19 -7.94
N GLY A 301 -14.74 -9.96 -6.81
CA GLY A 301 -14.95 -10.97 -5.78
C GLY A 301 -13.66 -11.46 -5.11
N GLY A 302 -12.61 -10.62 -5.09
CA GLY A 302 -11.29 -10.95 -4.54
C GLY A 302 -10.30 -11.61 -5.53
N ASN A 303 -10.73 -11.96 -6.75
CA ASN A 303 -9.87 -12.55 -7.76
C ASN A 303 -9.56 -11.55 -8.88
N TYR A 304 -8.34 -11.60 -9.42
CA TYR A 304 -7.98 -10.87 -10.63
C TYR A 304 -8.49 -11.62 -11.87
N SER A 305 -9.07 -10.89 -12.81
CA SER A 305 -9.62 -11.44 -14.04
C SER A 305 -9.29 -10.53 -15.21
N LEU A 306 -9.21 -11.13 -16.40
CA LEU A 306 -9.16 -10.39 -17.64
C LEU A 306 -10.59 -10.14 -18.13
N VAL A 307 -10.87 -8.94 -18.61
CA VAL A 307 -12.18 -8.58 -19.14
C VAL A 307 -12.04 -8.08 -20.57
N ILE A 308 -12.77 -8.71 -21.48
CA ILE A 308 -12.87 -8.30 -22.88
C ILE A 308 -14.13 -7.48 -23.04
N VAL A 309 -13.97 -6.22 -23.46
CA VAL A 309 -15.05 -5.25 -23.67
C VAL A 309 -15.19 -4.97 -25.15
N ASN A 310 -16.35 -5.28 -25.71
CA ASN A 310 -16.65 -4.90 -27.08
C ASN A 310 -16.99 -3.40 -27.14
N VAL A 311 -16.21 -2.65 -27.91
CA VAL A 311 -16.25 -1.18 -27.91
C VAL A 311 -17.59 -0.64 -28.43
N ASN A 312 -18.15 -1.28 -29.46
CA ASN A 312 -19.39 -0.85 -30.08
C ASN A 312 -20.62 -1.18 -29.24
N THR A 313 -20.72 -2.41 -28.74
CA THR A 313 -21.91 -2.89 -27.99
C THR A 313 -21.84 -2.64 -26.49
N GLY A 314 -20.64 -2.47 -25.93
CA GLY A 314 -20.43 -2.42 -24.48
C GLY A 314 -20.52 -3.79 -23.78
N LYS A 315 -20.65 -4.89 -24.54
CA LYS A 315 -20.70 -6.24 -23.96
C LYS A 315 -19.36 -6.56 -23.29
N LYS A 316 -19.42 -6.98 -22.01
CA LYS A 316 -18.28 -7.38 -21.19
C LYS A 316 -18.24 -8.90 -21.08
N THR A 317 -17.08 -9.50 -21.35
CA THR A 317 -16.87 -10.96 -21.26
C THR A 317 -15.70 -11.22 -20.33
N PRO A 318 -15.93 -11.75 -19.11
CA PRO A 318 -14.86 -12.09 -18.21
C PRO A 318 -14.13 -13.35 -18.67
N VAL A 319 -12.83 -13.38 -18.45
CA VAL A 319 -11.94 -14.52 -18.59
C VAL A 319 -11.35 -14.75 -17.21
N VAL A 320 -11.91 -15.73 -16.50
CA VAL A 320 -11.48 -16.10 -15.15
C VAL A 320 -10.19 -16.88 -15.26
N LEU A 321 -9.19 -16.48 -14.50
CA LEU A 321 -7.91 -17.15 -14.34
C LEU A 321 -7.82 -17.60 -12.88
N GLU A 322 -7.47 -18.86 -12.65
CA GLU A 322 -7.25 -19.40 -11.31
C GLU A 322 -5.78 -19.22 -10.92
N GLU A 323 -5.49 -19.15 -9.62
CA GLU A 323 -4.12 -19.18 -9.06
C GLU A 323 -3.21 -17.97 -9.37
N LEU A 324 -3.79 -16.79 -9.66
CA LEU A 324 -3.04 -15.54 -9.86
C LEU A 324 -3.45 -14.47 -8.84
N ASP A 325 -2.44 -13.82 -8.27
CA ASP A 325 -2.59 -12.89 -7.16
C ASP A 325 -2.74 -11.43 -7.59
N ALA A 326 -2.23 -11.05 -8.77
CA ALA A 326 -2.41 -9.74 -9.39
C ALA A 326 -2.08 -9.79 -10.88
N ILE A 327 -2.70 -8.92 -11.69
CA ILE A 327 -2.38 -8.75 -13.13
C ILE A 327 -2.18 -7.25 -13.39
N ARG A 328 -0.96 -6.84 -13.84
CA ARG A 328 -0.66 -5.40 -13.99
C ARG A 328 -0.78 -4.92 -15.43
N SER A 329 -0.12 -5.57 -16.38
CA SER A 329 -0.15 -5.17 -17.80
C SER A 329 -0.61 -6.31 -18.71
N VAL A 330 -1.24 -5.96 -19.84
CA VAL A 330 -1.86 -6.91 -20.76
C VAL A 330 -1.57 -6.53 -22.21
N ALA A 331 -1.43 -7.54 -23.08
CA ALA A 331 -1.17 -7.35 -24.51
C ALA A 331 -1.84 -8.43 -25.37
N TRP A 332 -2.65 -7.99 -26.34
CA TRP A 332 -3.24 -8.88 -27.34
C TRP A 332 -2.23 -9.22 -28.45
N SER A 333 -2.17 -10.48 -28.87
CA SER A 333 -1.33 -10.88 -30.01
C SER A 333 -1.86 -10.28 -31.33
N PRO A 334 -0.97 -9.92 -32.27
CA PRO A 334 -1.36 -9.41 -33.59
C PRO A 334 -2.25 -10.36 -34.41
N ASP A 335 -2.14 -11.67 -34.19
CA ASP A 335 -3.00 -12.70 -34.80
C ASP A 335 -4.41 -12.82 -34.16
N GLY A 336 -4.62 -12.17 -33.01
CA GLY A 336 -5.90 -12.17 -32.27
C GLY A 336 -6.16 -13.42 -31.43
N GLN A 337 -5.27 -14.42 -31.42
CA GLN A 337 -5.52 -15.73 -30.82
C GLN A 337 -5.00 -15.87 -29.38
N LYS A 338 -4.08 -15.00 -28.95
CA LYS A 338 -3.37 -15.12 -27.68
C LYS A 338 -3.37 -13.80 -26.92
N ILE A 339 -3.25 -13.89 -25.60
CA ILE A 339 -3.05 -12.75 -24.71
C ILE A 339 -1.78 -13.01 -23.91
N ALA A 340 -0.87 -12.04 -23.88
CA ALA A 340 0.24 -12.01 -22.95
C ALA A 340 -0.09 -11.04 -21.82
N PHE A 341 0.31 -11.36 -20.60
CA PHE A 341 0.14 -10.46 -19.46
C PHE A 341 1.19 -10.78 -18.41
N ASP A 342 1.54 -9.78 -17.60
CA ASP A 342 2.35 -10.00 -16.41
C ASP A 342 1.46 -10.18 -15.18
N ALA A 343 1.83 -11.14 -14.34
CA ALA A 343 1.06 -11.47 -13.15
C ALA A 343 1.92 -11.97 -12.00
N ASN A 344 1.38 -11.77 -10.79
CA ASN A 344 1.94 -12.31 -9.57
C ASN A 344 1.42 -13.71 -9.29
N GLN A 345 2.34 -14.61 -8.93
CA GLN A 345 2.03 -15.91 -8.34
C GLN A 345 2.94 -16.12 -7.12
N GLY A 346 2.41 -15.87 -5.93
CA GLY A 346 3.18 -15.73 -4.70
C GLY A 346 4.27 -14.66 -4.84
N PRO A 347 5.54 -14.98 -4.52
CA PRO A 347 6.63 -14.01 -4.54
C PRO A 347 7.20 -13.71 -5.95
N TYR A 348 6.61 -14.26 -7.01
CA TYR A 348 7.15 -14.16 -8.38
C TYR A 348 6.28 -13.23 -9.23
N GLN A 349 6.92 -12.49 -10.13
CA GLN A 349 6.29 -11.59 -11.10
C GLN A 349 6.74 -12.03 -12.50
N ASP A 350 5.87 -12.75 -13.18
CA ASP A 350 6.21 -13.51 -14.40
C ASP A 350 5.36 -13.09 -15.60
N ILE A 351 5.83 -13.43 -16.80
CA ILE A 351 5.04 -13.34 -18.03
C ILE A 351 4.23 -14.62 -18.25
N PHE A 352 2.93 -14.44 -18.48
CA PHE A 352 1.99 -15.49 -18.83
C PHE A 352 1.43 -15.28 -20.23
N VAL A 353 1.14 -16.41 -20.90
CA VAL A 353 0.46 -16.43 -22.20
C VAL A 353 -0.78 -17.31 -22.10
N LEU A 354 -1.93 -16.73 -22.45
CA LEU A 354 -3.22 -17.41 -22.55
C LEU A 354 -3.60 -17.60 -24.02
N ASP A 355 -3.88 -18.85 -24.39
CA ASP A 355 -4.52 -19.19 -25.65
C ASP A 355 -6.05 -19.02 -25.54
N LEU A 356 -6.66 -18.20 -26.40
CA LEU A 356 -8.08 -17.87 -26.32
C LEU A 356 -9.00 -18.98 -26.79
N GLU A 357 -8.54 -19.86 -27.68
CA GLU A 357 -9.32 -20.98 -28.21
C GLU A 357 -9.27 -22.15 -27.24
N SER A 358 -8.06 -22.59 -26.87
CA SER A 358 -7.87 -23.76 -26.01
C SER A 358 -8.02 -23.45 -24.52
N LYS A 359 -8.08 -22.16 -24.13
CA LYS A 359 -8.08 -21.68 -22.74
C LYS A 359 -6.88 -22.15 -21.92
N LYS A 360 -5.76 -22.45 -22.56
CA LYS A 360 -4.55 -22.91 -21.88
C LYS A 360 -3.71 -21.71 -21.44
N LEU A 361 -3.40 -21.67 -20.15
CA LEU A 361 -2.51 -20.69 -19.54
C LEU A 361 -1.10 -21.28 -19.44
N ARG A 362 -0.08 -20.51 -19.80
CA ARG A 362 1.34 -20.91 -19.68
C ARG A 362 2.16 -19.76 -19.09
N ASN A 363 2.75 -19.98 -17.92
CA ASN A 363 3.86 -19.16 -17.43
C ASN A 363 5.09 -19.44 -18.32
N VAL A 364 5.70 -18.41 -18.92
CA VAL A 364 6.79 -18.55 -19.91
C VAL A 364 8.17 -18.15 -19.39
N THR A 365 8.26 -17.45 -18.25
CA THR A 365 9.52 -16.99 -17.65
C THR A 365 9.92 -17.87 -16.45
N ARG A 366 8.99 -18.05 -15.49
CA ARG A 366 9.10 -18.95 -14.33
C ARG A 366 10.36 -18.76 -13.51
N ASP A 367 10.76 -17.52 -13.26
CA ASP A 367 11.97 -17.25 -12.51
C ASP A 367 11.74 -16.21 -11.40
N VAL A 368 12.82 -15.78 -10.78
CA VAL A 368 12.78 -14.88 -9.62
C VAL A 368 12.91 -13.42 -10.01
N PHE A 369 13.17 -13.13 -11.29
CA PHE A 369 13.30 -11.76 -11.77
C PHE A 369 11.91 -11.15 -11.95
N SER A 370 11.86 -9.83 -11.92
CA SER A 370 10.61 -9.11 -12.15
C SER A 370 10.39 -8.95 -13.64
N ASP A 371 9.48 -9.74 -14.21
CA ASP A 371 9.15 -9.65 -15.64
C ASP A 371 7.81 -8.94 -15.86
N MET A 372 7.83 -7.87 -16.62
CA MET A 372 6.71 -6.94 -16.71
C MET A 372 6.47 -6.42 -18.13
N GLN A 373 5.29 -5.83 -18.33
CA GLN A 373 4.95 -5.02 -19.52
C GLN A 373 5.18 -5.78 -20.85
N PRO A 374 4.55 -6.95 -21.04
CA PRO A 374 4.74 -7.73 -22.25
C PRO A 374 4.20 -7.01 -23.48
N ALA A 375 4.87 -7.19 -24.61
CA ALA A 375 4.45 -6.73 -25.92
C ALA A 375 4.74 -7.79 -26.98
N TRP A 376 3.89 -7.91 -27.99
CA TRP A 376 4.03 -8.96 -29.01
C TRP A 376 4.90 -8.51 -30.17
N SER A 377 5.74 -9.42 -30.65
CA SER A 377 6.30 -9.35 -32.00
C SER A 377 5.21 -9.37 -33.07
N ALA A 378 5.47 -8.75 -34.22
CA ALA A 378 4.52 -8.64 -35.32
C ALA A 378 4.04 -10.01 -35.86
N ASP A 379 4.87 -11.05 -35.75
CA ASP A 379 4.59 -12.42 -36.17
C ASP A 379 3.77 -13.24 -35.15
N SER A 380 3.51 -12.71 -33.95
CA SER A 380 2.83 -13.40 -32.84
C SER A 380 3.58 -14.65 -32.31
N GLU A 381 4.89 -14.77 -32.54
CA GLU A 381 5.71 -15.92 -32.09
C GLU A 381 6.63 -15.58 -30.92
N SER A 382 6.90 -14.30 -30.68
CA SER A 382 7.78 -13.82 -29.61
C SER A 382 7.12 -12.75 -28.73
N ILE A 383 7.56 -12.68 -27.48
CA ILE A 383 7.18 -11.65 -26.52
C ILE A 383 8.40 -10.79 -26.20
N TYR A 384 8.24 -9.47 -26.27
CA TYR A 384 9.14 -8.49 -25.68
C TYR A 384 8.63 -8.17 -24.28
N PHE A 385 9.51 -7.98 -23.31
CA PHE A 385 9.15 -7.63 -21.94
C PHE A 385 10.29 -6.90 -21.25
N VAL A 386 9.98 -6.26 -20.14
CA VAL A 386 10.91 -5.53 -19.28
C VAL A 386 11.35 -6.45 -18.14
N SER A 387 12.64 -6.48 -17.81
CA SER A 387 13.14 -7.29 -16.70
C SER A 387 14.39 -6.73 -16.04
N ASP A 388 14.58 -7.04 -14.75
CA ASP A 388 15.76 -6.72 -13.93
C ASP A 388 16.83 -7.84 -13.94
N ARG A 389 16.69 -8.84 -14.83
CA ARG A 389 17.54 -10.04 -14.93
C ARG A 389 18.99 -9.81 -15.37
N GLY A 390 19.33 -8.63 -15.90
CA GLY A 390 20.66 -8.34 -16.44
C GLY A 390 21.15 -9.37 -17.47
N ASP A 391 22.38 -9.87 -17.31
CA ASP A 391 22.97 -10.82 -18.27
C ASP A 391 22.36 -12.24 -18.22
N VAL A 392 21.37 -12.48 -17.35
CA VAL A 392 20.76 -13.81 -17.15
C VAL A 392 19.65 -14.07 -18.18
N THR A 393 19.88 -15.01 -19.09
CA THR A 393 18.99 -15.30 -20.24
C THR A 393 18.40 -16.71 -20.26
N ASP A 394 18.71 -17.55 -19.26
CA ASP A 394 18.13 -18.89 -19.14
C ASP A 394 16.83 -18.83 -18.27
N PRO A 395 15.62 -18.90 -18.86
CA PRO A 395 14.38 -18.90 -18.08
C PRO A 395 14.26 -20.14 -17.18
N GLY A 396 13.58 -20.01 -16.04
CA GLY A 396 13.28 -21.14 -15.15
C GLY A 396 14.45 -21.72 -14.35
N ARG A 397 15.64 -21.14 -14.46
CA ARG A 397 16.87 -21.71 -13.89
C ARG A 397 17.28 -21.13 -12.53
N PHE A 398 16.77 -19.94 -12.20
CA PHE A 398 17.16 -19.20 -11.00
C PHE A 398 16.06 -19.29 -9.94
N GLY A 399 16.42 -19.80 -8.76
CA GLY A 399 15.57 -19.84 -7.57
C GLY A 399 15.96 -18.75 -6.57
N ALA A 400 15.05 -18.44 -5.62
CA ALA A 400 15.26 -17.37 -4.66
C ALA A 400 16.48 -17.63 -3.75
N GLY A 401 17.52 -16.79 -3.84
CA GLY A 401 18.75 -16.94 -3.05
C GLY A 401 19.51 -15.62 -2.88
N SER A 402 20.40 -15.54 -1.88
CA SER A 402 21.10 -14.29 -1.51
C SER A 402 22.07 -13.75 -2.58
N SER A 403 22.39 -14.55 -3.60
CA SER A 403 23.29 -14.17 -4.70
C SER A 403 22.68 -13.13 -5.64
N ILE A 404 21.35 -13.11 -5.80
CA ILE A 404 20.69 -12.19 -6.75
C ILE A 404 20.73 -10.77 -6.21
N LEU A 405 20.49 -10.59 -4.91
CA LEU A 405 20.62 -9.28 -4.23
C LEU A 405 22.06 -8.80 -4.07
N ALA A 406 23.06 -9.64 -4.39
CA ALA A 406 24.47 -9.26 -4.36
C ALA A 406 24.89 -8.54 -5.66
N ASP A 407 24.20 -8.82 -6.77
CA ASP A 407 24.44 -8.18 -8.04
C ASP A 407 23.67 -6.85 -8.11
N MET A 408 24.35 -5.78 -8.50
CA MET A 408 23.75 -4.45 -8.64
C MET A 408 23.01 -4.27 -9.98
N SER A 409 23.11 -5.25 -10.89
CA SER A 409 22.34 -5.29 -12.14
C SER A 409 20.83 -5.32 -11.89
N VAL A 410 20.38 -5.86 -10.75
CA VAL A 410 18.97 -5.89 -10.33
C VAL A 410 18.38 -4.51 -10.01
N TYR A 411 19.13 -3.41 -10.16
CA TYR A 411 18.65 -2.04 -9.94
C TYR A 411 18.41 -1.25 -11.24
N GLN A 412 18.48 -1.92 -12.39
CA GLN A 412 18.08 -1.38 -13.68
C GLN A 412 17.14 -2.37 -14.38
N THR A 413 16.41 -1.87 -15.37
CA THR A 413 15.54 -2.69 -16.20
C THR A 413 15.96 -2.57 -17.65
N ASP A 414 15.97 -3.70 -18.34
CA ASP A 414 16.33 -3.79 -19.76
C ASP A 414 15.21 -4.53 -20.52
N LEU A 415 15.22 -4.45 -21.85
CA LEU A 415 14.27 -5.14 -22.72
C LEU A 415 14.81 -6.50 -23.12
N TYR A 416 13.93 -7.50 -23.09
CA TYR A 416 14.23 -8.86 -23.51
C TYR A 416 13.20 -9.36 -24.49
N ARG A 417 13.62 -10.25 -25.39
CA ARG A 417 12.74 -10.97 -26.31
C ARG A 417 12.79 -12.46 -25.99
N LEU A 418 11.63 -13.07 -25.79
CA LEU A 418 11.46 -14.50 -25.59
C LEU A 418 10.69 -15.12 -26.76
N SER A 419 11.27 -16.15 -27.40
CA SER A 419 10.59 -16.96 -28.42
C SER A 419 9.69 -18.00 -27.76
N LEU A 420 8.40 -18.05 -28.12
CA LEU A 420 7.44 -18.95 -27.47
C LEU A 420 7.62 -20.43 -27.83
N ASN A 421 8.26 -20.73 -28.96
CA ASN A 421 8.49 -22.08 -29.46
C ASN A 421 9.76 -22.70 -28.86
N SER A 422 10.85 -21.95 -28.85
CA SER A 422 12.16 -22.42 -28.36
C SER A 422 12.38 -22.13 -26.88
N LEU A 423 11.62 -21.20 -26.30
CA LEU A 423 11.87 -20.59 -24.99
C LEU A 423 13.29 -20.00 -24.88
N ASN A 424 13.88 -19.63 -26.02
CA ASN A 424 15.14 -18.90 -26.05
C ASN A 424 14.88 -17.42 -25.80
N MET A 425 15.66 -16.84 -24.91
CA MET A 425 15.59 -15.44 -24.51
C MET A 425 16.84 -14.69 -24.96
N THR A 426 16.63 -13.49 -25.50
CA THR A 426 17.71 -12.63 -25.98
C THR A 426 17.55 -11.21 -25.42
N PRO A 427 18.60 -10.60 -24.85
CA PRO A 427 18.56 -9.20 -24.46
C PRO A 427 18.46 -8.32 -25.71
N ILE A 428 17.66 -7.27 -25.63
CA ILE A 428 17.46 -6.25 -26.67
C ILE A 428 18.17 -4.96 -26.28
N THR A 429 18.13 -4.61 -25.00
CA THR A 429 18.93 -3.52 -24.43
C THR A 429 19.85 -4.07 -23.33
N ASN A 430 20.93 -3.33 -23.07
CA ASN A 430 21.83 -3.51 -21.94
C ASN A 430 22.46 -2.14 -21.65
N THR A 431 21.62 -1.20 -21.25
CA THR A 431 22.03 0.21 -21.15
C THR A 431 22.49 0.49 -19.74
N ARG A 432 23.80 0.62 -19.55
CA ARG A 432 24.40 0.84 -18.23
C ARG A 432 23.81 2.10 -17.56
N LEU A 433 23.31 1.95 -16.33
CA LEU A 433 22.73 3.04 -15.51
C LEU A 433 21.43 3.63 -16.06
N ALA A 434 20.79 3.04 -17.06
CA ALA A 434 19.48 3.45 -17.54
C ALA A 434 18.42 2.40 -17.17
N SER A 435 17.16 2.74 -17.36
CA SER A 435 16.04 1.82 -17.23
C SER A 435 15.12 1.96 -18.43
N GLU A 436 14.88 0.83 -19.11
CA GLU A 436 13.97 0.73 -20.22
C GLU A 436 12.60 0.18 -19.83
N THR A 437 11.55 0.82 -20.30
CA THR A 437 10.17 0.43 -20.02
C THR A 437 9.27 0.57 -21.24
N GLN A 438 8.06 0.01 -21.17
CA GLN A 438 6.97 0.21 -22.12
C GLN A 438 7.33 -0.15 -23.58
N PRO A 439 7.82 -1.38 -23.87
CA PRO A 439 8.08 -1.80 -25.24
C PRO A 439 6.78 -1.81 -26.05
N ALA A 440 6.81 -1.28 -27.26
CA ALA A 440 5.70 -1.23 -28.20
C ALA A 440 6.20 -1.49 -29.63
N ILE A 441 5.64 -2.51 -30.28
CA ILE A 441 6.17 -3.04 -31.54
C ILE A 441 5.23 -2.70 -32.70
N THR A 442 5.79 -2.20 -33.81
CA THR A 442 5.04 -1.93 -35.05
C THR A 442 4.97 -3.18 -35.94
N GLN A 443 4.13 -3.14 -36.97
CA GLN A 443 4.02 -4.22 -37.96
C GLN A 443 5.34 -4.48 -38.72
N ASP A 444 6.16 -3.44 -38.89
CA ASP A 444 7.45 -3.54 -39.57
C ASP A 444 8.56 -4.10 -38.67
N GLY A 445 8.26 -4.33 -37.38
CA GLY A 445 9.20 -4.87 -36.41
C GLY A 445 10.01 -3.82 -35.64
N ASP A 446 9.71 -2.53 -35.82
CA ASP A 446 10.35 -1.47 -35.04
C ASP A 446 9.86 -1.53 -33.58
N VAL A 447 10.79 -1.43 -32.65
CA VAL A 447 10.54 -1.48 -31.20
C VAL A 447 10.67 -0.07 -30.63
N TYR A 448 9.54 0.55 -30.28
CA TYR A 448 9.50 1.79 -29.51
C TYR A 448 9.52 1.46 -28.02
N PHE A 449 10.22 2.25 -27.22
CA PHE A 449 10.28 2.08 -25.77
C PHE A 449 10.65 3.39 -25.08
N ILE A 450 10.49 3.45 -23.77
CA ILE A 450 10.92 4.57 -22.94
C ILE A 450 12.27 4.23 -22.32
N SER A 451 13.24 5.14 -22.39
CA SER A 451 14.52 5.02 -21.69
C SER A 451 14.90 6.33 -21.02
N ASP A 452 15.45 6.25 -19.81
CA ASP A 452 15.98 7.38 -19.03
C ASP A 452 17.51 7.54 -19.14
N ALA A 453 18.11 7.02 -20.20
CA ALA A 453 19.57 7.03 -20.41
C ALA A 453 20.22 8.42 -20.24
N ASN A 454 19.60 9.47 -20.78
CA ASN A 454 20.09 10.86 -20.64
C ASN A 454 19.56 11.57 -19.37
N GLY A 455 18.92 10.81 -18.50
CA GLY A 455 18.35 11.23 -17.24
C GLY A 455 16.92 11.75 -17.28
N ILE A 456 16.28 11.61 -18.45
CA ILE A 456 14.88 11.99 -18.67
C ILE A 456 14.21 10.86 -19.43
N PRO A 457 13.06 10.35 -18.97
CA PRO A 457 12.31 9.35 -19.70
C PRO A 457 11.89 9.89 -21.08
N ASN A 458 12.55 9.42 -22.13
CA ASN A 458 12.29 9.78 -23.53
C ASN A 458 11.88 8.55 -24.32
N VAL A 459 11.21 8.75 -25.45
CA VAL A 459 10.93 7.65 -26.38
C VAL A 459 12.14 7.40 -27.26
N TRP A 460 12.51 6.13 -27.36
CA TRP A 460 13.54 5.59 -28.23
C TRP A 460 12.91 4.60 -29.20
N VAL A 461 13.59 4.35 -30.32
CA VAL A 461 13.21 3.33 -31.29
C VAL A 461 14.42 2.51 -31.70
N LEU A 462 14.28 1.20 -31.66
CA LEU A 462 15.17 0.24 -32.29
C LEU A 462 14.50 -0.24 -33.58
N GLN A 463 15.03 0.17 -34.73
CA GLN A 463 14.49 -0.25 -36.02
C GLN A 463 14.84 -1.72 -36.29
N ALA A 464 13.98 -2.47 -37.00
CA ALA A 464 14.10 -3.93 -37.12
C ALA A 464 15.47 -4.46 -37.61
N GLU A 465 16.18 -3.70 -38.44
CA GLU A 465 17.52 -4.04 -38.97
C GLU A 465 18.67 -3.24 -38.32
N ALA A 466 18.38 -2.40 -37.34
CA ALA A 466 19.37 -1.58 -36.66
C ALA A 466 19.99 -2.30 -35.46
N GLU A 467 21.28 -2.06 -35.22
CA GLU A 467 21.97 -2.56 -34.02
C GLU A 467 21.83 -1.62 -32.81
N GLU A 468 21.55 -0.33 -33.06
CA GLU A 468 21.49 0.71 -32.03
C GLU A 468 20.14 1.42 -32.03
N ALA A 469 19.60 1.63 -30.83
CA ALA A 469 18.40 2.42 -30.63
C ALA A 469 18.69 3.92 -30.78
N LYS A 470 17.71 4.67 -31.32
CA LYS A 470 17.81 6.11 -31.53
C LYS A 470 16.70 6.86 -30.80
N PRO A 471 16.98 8.06 -30.25
CA PRO A 471 15.97 8.83 -29.56
C PRO A 471 14.99 9.46 -30.56
N VAL A 472 13.72 9.41 -30.21
CA VAL A 472 12.60 10.01 -30.97
C VAL A 472 12.18 11.34 -30.35
N THR A 473 12.32 11.49 -29.03
CA THR A 473 11.93 12.68 -28.28
C THR A 473 13.09 13.25 -27.45
N ASN A 474 13.01 14.54 -27.10
CA ASN A 474 13.89 15.17 -26.12
C ASN A 474 13.11 16.16 -25.25
N VAL A 475 12.27 15.62 -24.38
CA VAL A 475 11.25 16.40 -23.65
C VAL A 475 11.79 17.06 -22.38
N GLU A 476 11.08 18.09 -21.91
CA GLU A 476 11.35 18.73 -20.62
C GLU A 476 10.93 17.87 -19.44
N SER A 477 9.68 17.41 -19.37
CA SER A 477 9.06 16.82 -18.17
C SER A 477 8.97 15.30 -18.13
N GLY A 478 9.55 14.60 -19.11
CA GLY A 478 9.55 13.12 -19.19
C GLY A 478 8.23 12.49 -19.66
N ILE A 479 8.34 11.25 -20.16
CA ILE A 479 7.23 10.43 -20.68
C ILE A 479 7.11 9.18 -19.81
N ALA A 480 5.91 8.90 -19.30
CA ALA A 480 5.63 7.81 -18.38
C ALA A 480 5.06 6.56 -19.07
N GLN A 481 4.24 6.72 -20.12
CA GLN A 481 3.59 5.62 -20.83
C GLN A 481 3.49 5.92 -22.33
N ILE A 482 3.54 4.88 -23.16
CA ILE A 482 3.40 5.00 -24.62
C ILE A 482 2.49 3.94 -25.22
N SER A 483 1.95 4.23 -26.39
CA SER A 483 1.25 3.24 -27.24
C SER A 483 1.36 3.65 -28.71
N VAL A 484 1.73 2.72 -29.59
CA VAL A 484 1.99 2.97 -31.02
C VAL A 484 0.93 2.30 -31.90
N SER A 485 0.51 2.96 -32.98
CA SER A 485 -0.37 2.34 -33.97
C SER A 485 0.38 1.26 -34.75
N LYS A 486 -0.36 0.30 -35.31
CA LYS A 486 0.24 -0.87 -35.99
C LYS A 486 1.17 -0.46 -37.14
N ASP A 487 0.81 0.61 -37.85
CA ASP A 487 1.57 1.18 -38.97
C ASP A 487 2.68 2.17 -38.54
N GLY A 488 2.88 2.39 -37.24
CA GLY A 488 3.85 3.36 -36.72
C GLY A 488 3.50 4.83 -37.01
N SER A 489 2.33 5.15 -37.58
CA SER A 489 1.98 6.50 -37.99
C SER A 489 1.60 7.42 -36.83
N ARG A 490 1.25 6.86 -35.67
CA ARG A 490 0.82 7.59 -34.48
C ARG A 490 1.38 6.97 -33.21
N LEU A 491 1.76 7.83 -32.29
CA LEU A 491 2.27 7.47 -30.97
C LEU A 491 1.50 8.27 -29.91
N ALA A 492 0.74 7.57 -29.08
CA ALA A 492 0.13 8.15 -27.89
C ALA A 492 1.14 8.15 -26.73
N LEU A 493 1.18 9.24 -25.98
CA LEU A 493 2.13 9.51 -24.91
C LEU A 493 1.38 9.93 -23.66
N ASN A 494 1.85 9.51 -22.49
CA ASN A 494 1.46 10.07 -21.20
C ASN A 494 2.65 10.79 -20.58
N GLY A 495 2.47 12.02 -20.13
CA GLY A 495 3.55 12.80 -19.54
C GLY A 495 3.02 13.88 -18.60
N LEU A 496 3.91 14.37 -17.74
CA LEU A 496 3.58 15.45 -16.81
C LEU A 496 3.49 16.79 -17.54
N ASN A 497 2.43 17.53 -17.24
CA ASN A 497 2.15 18.84 -17.82
C ASN A 497 1.47 19.71 -16.75
N GLU A 498 2.15 20.76 -16.30
CA GLU A 498 1.72 21.66 -15.21
C GLU A 498 1.23 20.91 -13.97
N GLY A 499 1.98 19.88 -13.56
CA GLY A 499 1.69 19.05 -12.40
C GLY A 499 0.58 17.99 -12.57
N PHE A 500 0.04 17.80 -13.78
CA PHE A 500 -0.97 16.78 -14.08
C PHE A 500 -0.46 15.77 -15.12
N LEU A 501 -0.93 14.52 -15.03
CA LEU A 501 -0.70 13.51 -16.07
C LEU A 501 -1.69 13.74 -17.22
N ASP A 502 -1.18 14.19 -18.35
CA ASP A 502 -1.94 14.45 -19.56
C ASP A 502 -1.57 13.44 -20.67
N ILE A 503 -2.49 13.24 -21.61
CA ILE A 503 -2.29 12.36 -22.77
C ILE A 503 -2.08 13.21 -24.01
N PHE A 504 -1.07 12.85 -24.80
CA PHE A 504 -0.69 13.51 -26.03
C PHE A 504 -0.64 12.50 -27.19
N VAL A 505 -0.83 12.96 -28.42
CA VAL A 505 -0.66 12.14 -29.62
C VAL A 505 0.33 12.81 -30.57
N LEU A 506 1.45 12.13 -30.80
CA LEU A 506 2.45 12.48 -31.79
C LEU A 506 2.11 11.81 -33.14
N ARG A 507 2.14 12.59 -34.22
CA ARG A 507 1.94 12.09 -35.58
C ARG A 507 3.29 11.91 -36.28
N ASN A 508 3.42 10.82 -37.05
CA ASN A 508 4.61 10.47 -37.81
C ASN A 508 5.91 10.46 -36.96
N PRO A 509 5.98 9.63 -35.89
CA PRO A 509 7.15 9.55 -35.01
C PRO A 509 8.45 9.24 -35.76
N ALA A 510 8.40 8.46 -36.85
CA ALA A 510 9.56 8.14 -37.68
C ALA A 510 10.30 9.38 -38.24
N SER A 511 9.58 10.48 -38.49
CA SER A 511 10.17 11.74 -38.95
C SER A 511 11.00 12.48 -37.89
N ARG A 512 10.90 12.07 -36.62
CA ARG A 512 11.59 12.69 -35.49
C ARG A 512 12.78 11.89 -34.97
N ILE A 513 13.09 10.73 -35.58
CA ILE A 513 14.25 9.93 -35.20
C ILE A 513 15.50 10.80 -35.33
N ARG A 514 16.22 10.97 -34.22
CA ARG A 514 17.40 11.82 -34.14
C ARG A 514 18.65 10.99 -34.45
N THR A 515 19.62 11.61 -35.10
CA THR A 515 20.93 10.99 -35.37
C THR A 515 21.94 11.28 -34.28
N GLU A 516 21.81 12.42 -33.61
CA GLU A 516 22.70 12.84 -32.53
C GLU A 516 22.22 12.28 -31.18
N PRO A 517 23.15 11.89 -30.28
CA PRO A 517 22.81 11.48 -28.94
C PRO A 517 22.16 12.64 -28.16
N LEU A 518 21.30 12.31 -27.20
CA LEU A 518 20.72 13.31 -26.32
C LEU A 518 21.79 13.80 -25.32
N PRO A 519 21.85 15.11 -25.03
CA PRO A 519 22.70 15.60 -23.95
C PRO A 519 22.17 15.10 -22.61
N ASP A 520 23.07 14.58 -21.78
CA ASP A 520 22.78 14.20 -20.41
C ASP A 520 22.34 15.42 -19.60
N ASN A 521 21.26 15.27 -18.81
CA ASN A 521 20.93 16.25 -17.77
C ASN A 521 21.97 16.20 -16.64
N LEU A 522 21.92 17.18 -15.74
CA LEU A 522 22.85 17.23 -14.62
C LEU A 522 22.77 15.97 -13.73
N TRP A 523 21.57 15.41 -13.54
CA TRP A 523 21.41 14.17 -12.78
C TRP A 523 22.10 12.97 -13.42
N ALA A 524 21.97 12.76 -14.74
CA ALA A 524 22.63 11.66 -15.45
C ALA A 524 24.15 11.80 -15.39
N GLN A 525 24.67 13.04 -15.47
CA GLN A 525 26.09 13.33 -15.29
C GLN A 525 26.56 12.97 -13.87
N GLU A 526 25.82 13.40 -12.84
CA GLU A 526 26.09 13.04 -11.45
C GLU A 526 26.03 11.51 -11.25
N ARG A 527 24.99 10.87 -11.79
CA ARG A 527 24.76 9.42 -11.75
C ARG A 527 25.92 8.63 -12.36
N ALA A 528 26.46 9.09 -13.49
CA ALA A 528 27.60 8.46 -14.15
C ALA A 528 28.92 8.64 -13.36
N SER A 529 29.04 9.73 -12.59
CA SER A 529 30.24 10.06 -11.82
C SER A 529 30.32 9.39 -10.44
N MET A 530 29.18 8.91 -9.92
CA MET A 530 29.06 8.37 -8.57
C MET A 530 28.78 6.86 -8.56
N SER A 531 29.38 6.17 -7.59
CA SER A 531 29.04 4.77 -7.30
C SER A 531 27.63 4.65 -6.70
N ALA A 532 27.03 3.47 -6.77
CA ALA A 532 25.65 3.27 -6.31
C ALA A 532 25.48 3.47 -4.80
N ASP A 533 26.49 3.13 -4.00
CA ASP A 533 26.55 3.36 -2.56
C ASP A 533 26.73 4.84 -2.20
N GLN A 534 27.42 5.62 -3.04
CA GLN A 534 27.47 7.09 -2.90
C GLN A 534 26.12 7.75 -3.21
N ARG A 535 25.38 7.23 -4.19
CA ARG A 535 24.04 7.73 -4.53
C ARG A 535 23.01 7.35 -3.48
N VAL A 536 23.06 6.11 -3.02
CA VAL A 536 22.13 5.55 -2.03
C VAL A 536 22.91 4.77 -0.99
N ALA A 537 23.19 5.41 0.14
CA ALA A 537 24.04 4.85 1.20
C ALA A 537 23.62 3.45 1.65
N ALA A 538 22.32 3.15 1.73
CA ALA A 538 21.83 1.83 2.13
C ALA A 538 22.33 0.69 1.23
N LEU A 539 22.58 0.95 -0.05
CA LEU A 539 23.13 -0.06 -0.95
C LEU A 539 24.54 -0.49 -0.53
N GLY A 540 25.39 0.44 -0.08
CA GLY A 540 26.72 0.13 0.43
C GLY A 540 26.69 -0.73 1.70
N TYR A 541 25.74 -0.45 2.61
CA TYR A 541 25.52 -1.29 3.79
C TYR A 541 25.06 -2.69 3.43
N THR A 542 24.12 -2.82 2.50
CA THR A 542 23.62 -4.12 2.04
C THR A 542 24.73 -4.92 1.36
N GLN A 543 25.51 -4.32 0.47
CA GLN A 543 26.67 -4.95 -0.17
C GLN A 543 27.67 -5.46 0.86
N THR A 544 28.03 -4.62 1.84
CA THR A 544 28.97 -5.00 2.90
C THR A 544 28.45 -6.19 3.71
N LEU A 545 27.16 -6.15 4.08
CA LEU A 545 26.51 -7.21 4.86
C LEU A 545 26.44 -8.54 4.08
N ILE A 546 26.13 -8.49 2.79
CA ILE A 546 26.09 -9.68 1.93
C ILE A 546 27.51 -10.24 1.74
N ALA A 547 28.48 -9.38 1.43
CA ALA A 547 29.87 -9.78 1.20
C ALA A 547 30.54 -10.36 2.45
N SER A 548 30.10 -9.96 3.65
CA SER A 548 30.62 -10.49 4.91
C SER A 548 30.05 -11.86 5.31
N ARG A 549 29.06 -12.39 4.59
CA ARG A 549 28.48 -13.72 4.88
C ARG A 549 29.37 -14.82 4.27
N THR A 550 29.92 -15.68 5.13
CA THR A 550 30.83 -16.78 4.75
C THR A 550 30.15 -17.96 4.06
N GLN A 551 28.83 -18.10 4.16
CA GLN A 551 28.01 -19.04 3.38
C GLN A 551 26.73 -18.32 2.95
N GLY A 552 26.50 -18.22 1.65
CA GLY A 552 25.24 -17.72 1.09
C GLY A 552 24.15 -18.79 1.24
N ASN A 553 22.90 -18.37 1.41
CA ASN A 553 21.76 -19.27 1.29
C ASN A 553 21.63 -19.67 -0.18
N VAL A 554 22.21 -20.80 -0.56
CA VAL A 554 21.97 -21.44 -1.86
C VAL A 554 20.72 -22.30 -1.71
N VAL A 555 19.56 -21.72 -2.00
CA VAL A 555 18.32 -22.49 -2.08
C VAL A 555 18.32 -23.20 -3.44
N GLN A 556 18.53 -24.51 -3.45
CA GLN A 556 18.11 -25.33 -4.58
C GLN A 556 16.58 -25.48 -4.48
N SER A 557 15.85 -24.87 -5.42
CA SER A 557 14.42 -25.14 -5.55
C SER A 557 14.25 -26.62 -5.93
N LYS A 558 13.69 -27.40 -5.01
CA LYS A 558 13.13 -28.69 -5.37
C LYS A 558 11.72 -28.42 -5.88
N ILE A 559 11.47 -28.76 -7.14
CA ILE A 559 10.12 -28.78 -7.70
C ILE A 559 9.26 -29.61 -6.75
N LEU A 560 8.17 -29.01 -6.26
CA LEU A 560 7.13 -29.74 -5.55
C LEU A 560 6.43 -30.62 -6.60
N ASP A 561 6.88 -31.88 -6.70
CA ASP A 561 6.08 -32.90 -7.38
C ASP A 561 4.76 -33.08 -6.63
N GLU A 562 3.72 -33.38 -7.40
CA GLU A 562 2.33 -33.57 -6.98
C GLU A 562 2.18 -34.39 -5.69
N VAL A 563 1.23 -33.92 -4.87
CA VAL A 563 0.67 -34.49 -3.65
C VAL A 563 0.85 -36.02 -3.52
N ALA A 564 1.82 -36.44 -2.71
CA ALA A 564 1.87 -37.79 -2.16
C ALA A 564 1.20 -37.81 -0.77
N GLU A 565 0.39 -38.84 -0.56
CA GLU A 565 -0.62 -39.01 0.47
C GLU A 565 -0.15 -38.84 1.93
N ALA A 566 -1.09 -38.39 2.75
CA ALA A 566 -0.97 -38.20 4.18
C ALA A 566 -0.52 -39.46 4.93
N VAL A 567 0.51 -39.32 5.77
CA VAL A 567 0.86 -40.30 6.81
C VAL A 567 0.52 -39.70 8.17
N SER A 568 -0.42 -40.33 8.87
CA SER A 568 -0.81 -40.03 10.25
C SER A 568 0.28 -40.46 11.24
N PRO A 569 0.54 -39.71 12.34
CA PRO A 569 1.24 -40.26 13.48
C PRO A 569 0.26 -40.71 14.56
N SER A 570 0.41 -41.97 14.95
CA SER A 570 -0.20 -42.66 16.08
C SER A 570 0.33 -42.19 17.43
N ASP A 571 -0.53 -42.31 18.44
CA ASP A 571 -0.26 -42.14 19.87
C ASP A 571 0.91 -43.00 20.39
N SER A 572 1.66 -42.43 21.33
CA SER A 572 2.23 -43.19 22.45
C SER A 572 2.57 -42.26 23.63
N GLU A 573 1.84 -42.44 24.73
CA GLU A 573 2.12 -41.92 26.08
C GLU A 573 3.32 -42.63 26.77
N ASN A 574 3.96 -41.90 27.68
CA ASN A 574 4.53 -42.31 29.00
C ASN A 574 5.55 -41.22 29.43
N GLY A 575 5.62 -40.64 30.64
CA GLY A 575 4.91 -40.75 31.92
C GLY A 575 5.73 -40.07 33.04
N ASN A 576 5.03 -39.56 34.08
CA ASN A 576 5.39 -39.33 35.50
C ASN A 576 6.06 -38.02 36.04
N GLU A 577 5.25 -37.27 36.82
CA GLU A 577 5.37 -36.85 38.27
C GLU A 577 6.74 -36.42 38.86
N ALA A 578 6.90 -35.48 39.82
CA ALA A 578 6.08 -34.59 40.67
C ALA A 578 7.03 -33.58 41.41
N ASP A 579 6.52 -32.48 42.00
CA ASP A 579 6.52 -32.18 43.46
C ASP A 579 6.34 -30.68 43.82
N ASP A 580 5.78 -30.49 45.03
CA ASP A 580 5.14 -29.37 45.71
C ASP A 580 6.08 -28.25 46.25
N SER A 581 5.55 -27.02 46.41
CA SER A 581 5.84 -26.14 47.56
C SER A 581 5.08 -24.79 47.48
N SER A 582 4.07 -24.67 48.32
CA SER A 582 3.43 -23.39 48.69
C SER A 582 4.34 -22.53 49.59
N ILE A 583 4.44 -21.22 49.34
CA ILE A 583 5.16 -20.26 50.20
C ILE A 583 4.15 -19.29 50.85
N ASP A 584 4.18 -19.21 52.20
CA ASP A 584 3.33 -18.37 53.07
C ASP A 584 4.00 -16.99 53.33
N PHE A 585 3.26 -15.89 53.09
CA PHE A 585 3.78 -14.51 53.07
C PHE A 585 3.59 -13.72 54.38
N ARG A 586 3.26 -14.34 55.51
CA ARG A 586 2.81 -13.61 56.71
C ARG A 586 3.87 -12.99 57.63
N ASN A 587 5.15 -12.96 57.26
CA ASN A 587 6.22 -12.45 58.15
C ASN A 587 7.29 -11.54 57.52
N TYR A 588 7.01 -10.86 56.41
CA TYR A 588 7.94 -9.85 55.89
C TYR A 588 7.61 -8.44 56.39
N VAL A 589 8.51 -7.91 57.23
CA VAL A 589 8.50 -6.52 57.71
C VAL A 589 9.26 -5.65 56.71
N PHE A 590 8.60 -4.61 56.20
CA PHE A 590 9.18 -3.67 55.24
C PHE A 590 10.14 -2.67 55.94
N SER A 591 11.37 -2.60 55.45
CA SER A 591 12.34 -1.54 55.77
C SER A 591 12.23 -0.41 54.74
N PRO A 592 12.22 0.89 55.13
CA PRO A 592 11.95 2.02 54.25
C PRO A 592 13.22 2.50 53.52
N VAL A 593 13.80 1.63 52.69
CA VAL A 593 14.83 2.01 51.70
C VAL A 593 14.51 1.34 50.37
N VAL A 594 13.39 1.72 49.74
CA VAL A 594 13.12 1.49 48.32
C VAL A 594 12.50 2.77 47.76
N ALA A 595 13.37 3.74 47.51
CA ALA A 595 13.08 4.89 46.66
C ALA A 595 14.32 5.20 45.81
N GLN A 596 14.89 4.17 45.18
CA GLN A 596 15.95 4.30 44.17
C GLN A 596 16.26 2.97 43.46
N ASP A 597 15.27 2.22 42.98
CA ASP A 597 15.57 1.07 42.10
C ASP A 597 14.45 0.75 41.09
N SER A 598 14.06 1.74 40.31
CA SER A 598 13.21 1.54 39.12
C SER A 598 13.86 2.07 37.84
N THR A 599 15.20 1.99 37.76
CA THR A 599 15.87 1.97 36.45
C THR A 599 16.10 0.52 36.07
N LEU A 600 15.17 -0.06 35.32
CA LEU A 600 15.44 -1.21 34.47
C LEU A 600 16.60 -0.84 33.55
N LYS A 601 17.83 -1.15 33.95
CA LYS A 601 18.95 -1.21 33.02
C LYS A 601 18.75 -2.48 32.21
N LEU A 602 18.16 -2.34 31.03
CA LEU A 602 18.24 -3.35 29.97
C LEU A 602 19.73 -3.62 29.74
N LYS A 603 20.19 -4.81 30.15
CA LYS A 603 21.47 -5.35 29.69
C LYS A 603 21.23 -5.86 28.28
N ASP A 604 21.55 -5.02 27.30
CA ASP A 604 21.79 -5.49 25.94
C ASP A 604 23.02 -6.40 25.97
N ASP A 605 22.78 -7.71 25.84
CA ASP A 605 23.83 -8.64 25.45
C ASP A 605 23.73 -8.81 23.92
N PRO A 606 24.61 -8.17 23.14
CA PRO A 606 24.62 -8.32 21.68
C PRO A 606 24.90 -9.76 21.22
N ARG A 607 25.29 -10.67 22.12
CA ARG A 607 25.43 -12.12 21.86
C ARG A 607 24.13 -12.91 21.99
N LYS A 608 23.01 -12.30 22.42
CA LYS A 608 21.67 -12.94 22.39
C LYS A 608 21.09 -13.11 20.98
N PHE A 609 21.86 -12.73 19.94
CA PHE A 609 21.56 -13.06 18.56
C PHE A 609 22.51 -14.15 18.01
N GLU A 610 22.85 -15.14 18.83
CA GLU A 610 23.11 -16.49 18.33
C GLU A 610 21.94 -17.37 18.80
N PRO A 611 20.80 -17.38 18.08
CA PRO A 611 19.67 -18.21 18.48
C PRO A 611 20.02 -19.68 18.23
N GLU A 612 20.53 -20.36 19.25
CA GLU A 612 20.70 -21.82 19.27
C GLU A 612 19.42 -22.52 18.78
N ASN A 613 19.54 -23.49 17.87
CA ASN A 613 18.45 -24.33 17.36
C ASN A 613 17.32 -23.60 16.63
N LYS A 614 17.63 -22.57 15.84
CA LYS A 614 16.65 -21.98 14.89
C LYS A 614 16.95 -22.24 13.43
N GLU A 615 18.05 -22.90 13.13
CA GLU A 615 18.38 -23.29 11.77
C GLU A 615 18.19 -24.81 11.62
N THR A 616 17.77 -25.27 10.45
CA THR A 616 17.84 -26.70 10.10
C THR A 616 19.30 -27.13 9.98
N GLU A 617 19.57 -28.43 9.89
CA GLU A 617 20.93 -28.93 9.61
C GLU A 617 21.53 -28.33 8.32
N ASP A 618 20.66 -27.89 7.40
CA ASP A 618 20.99 -27.22 6.14
C ASP A 618 21.14 -25.68 6.24
N GLY A 619 21.04 -25.09 7.44
CA GLY A 619 21.21 -23.64 7.66
C GLY A 619 19.95 -22.78 7.42
N TYR A 620 18.77 -23.38 7.23
CA TYR A 620 17.52 -22.62 7.02
C TYR A 620 16.85 -22.23 8.33
N TYR A 621 16.36 -20.99 8.45
CA TYR A 621 15.53 -20.63 9.60
C TYR A 621 14.27 -21.50 9.69
N GLN A 622 14.11 -22.22 10.80
CA GLN A 622 12.93 -23.02 11.10
C GLN A 622 11.74 -22.09 11.35
N PRO A 623 10.68 -22.13 10.52
CA PRO A 623 9.50 -21.33 10.74
C PRO A 623 8.84 -21.76 12.05
N LYS A 624 8.61 -20.80 12.94
CA LYS A 624 7.84 -21.03 14.18
C LYS A 624 6.44 -20.49 13.98
N ARG A 625 5.45 -21.29 14.36
CA ARG A 625 4.07 -20.80 14.41
C ARG A 625 3.98 -19.62 15.38
N TYR A 626 3.32 -18.55 14.93
CA TYR A 626 3.03 -17.40 15.76
C TYR A 626 2.31 -17.82 17.05
N GLN A 627 2.74 -17.26 18.17
CA GLN A 627 2.08 -17.42 19.47
C GLN A 627 1.28 -16.16 19.77
N LEU A 628 0.00 -16.34 20.13
CA LEU A 628 -0.91 -15.24 20.39
C LEU A 628 -0.39 -14.36 21.54
N THR A 629 -0.10 -13.10 21.22
CA THR A 629 0.42 -12.11 22.16
C THR A 629 -0.34 -10.80 21.98
N PHE A 630 -0.99 -10.32 23.04
CA PHE A 630 -1.75 -9.07 23.00
C PHE A 630 -0.89 -7.87 23.40
N SER A 631 -1.09 -6.76 22.70
CA SER A 631 -0.55 -5.45 23.06
C SER A 631 -1.64 -4.38 22.99
N PRO A 632 -1.57 -3.34 23.83
CA PRO A 632 -2.58 -2.27 23.84
C PRO A 632 -2.54 -1.46 22.53
N ASP A 633 -3.71 -1.22 21.93
CA ASP A 633 -3.88 -0.30 20.79
C ASP A 633 -4.21 1.11 21.27
N PHE A 634 -5.10 1.19 22.25
CA PHE A 634 -5.66 2.44 22.76
C PHE A 634 -6.01 2.27 24.23
N SER A 635 -5.66 3.25 25.05
CA SER A 635 -6.06 3.31 26.46
C SER A 635 -6.37 4.75 26.83
N TYR A 636 -7.60 4.99 27.27
CA TYR A 636 -8.03 6.27 27.81
C TYR A 636 -8.77 6.02 29.12
N ALA A 637 -8.36 6.72 30.17
CA ALA A 637 -9.05 6.71 31.44
C ALA A 637 -9.15 8.14 31.96
N SER A 638 -10.36 8.60 32.27
CA SER A 638 -10.61 9.90 32.90
C SER A 638 -11.54 9.75 34.09
N GLY A 639 -11.19 10.42 35.18
CA GLY A 639 -12.01 10.50 36.38
C GLY A 639 -12.67 11.87 36.46
N GLY A 640 -13.93 11.90 36.90
CA GLY A 640 -14.68 13.13 37.13
C GLY A 640 -15.62 12.99 38.31
N ILE A 641 -15.89 14.11 38.99
CA ILE A 641 -16.91 14.17 40.03
C ILE A 641 -18.06 14.98 39.45
N ASN A 642 -19.27 14.44 39.46
CA ASN A 642 -20.47 15.20 39.14
C ASN A 642 -21.44 15.21 40.35
N THR A 643 -22.38 16.16 40.33
CA THR A 643 -23.34 16.37 41.42
C THR A 643 -24.44 15.32 41.51
N TYR A 644 -24.62 14.47 40.49
CA TYR A 644 -25.73 13.51 40.37
C TYR A 644 -25.28 12.04 40.62
N TYR A 645 -24.22 11.60 39.96
CA TYR A 645 -23.57 10.30 40.01
C TYR A 645 -22.35 10.24 40.96
N GLY A 646 -21.88 11.39 41.46
CA GLY A 646 -20.69 11.45 42.32
C GLY A 646 -19.40 11.19 41.52
N THR A 647 -18.49 10.41 42.10
CA THR A 647 -17.25 10.01 41.41
C THR A 647 -17.56 9.03 40.29
N SER A 648 -17.11 9.36 39.09
CA SER A 648 -17.22 8.56 37.88
C SER A 648 -15.85 8.40 37.23
N ALA A 649 -15.62 7.26 36.59
CA ALA A 649 -14.42 6.95 35.83
C ALA A 649 -14.83 6.41 34.47
N LEU A 650 -14.55 7.17 33.42
CA LEU A 650 -14.64 6.72 32.04
C LEU A 650 -13.34 6.01 31.70
N ALA A 651 -13.40 4.73 31.34
CA ALA A 651 -12.24 3.97 30.91
C ALA A 651 -12.55 3.19 29.63
N THR A 652 -11.71 3.36 28.61
CA THR A 652 -11.75 2.63 27.34
C THR A 652 -10.37 2.05 27.05
N PHE A 653 -10.32 0.75 26.84
CA PHE A 653 -9.12 -0.01 26.49
C PHE A 653 -9.40 -0.83 25.23
N SER A 654 -8.44 -0.86 24.31
CA SER A 654 -8.41 -1.79 23.19
C SER A 654 -7.06 -2.48 23.16
N PHE A 655 -7.08 -3.79 22.93
CA PHE A 655 -5.91 -4.63 22.78
C PHE A 655 -6.05 -5.41 21.49
N SER A 656 -4.96 -5.56 20.76
CA SER A 656 -4.91 -6.47 19.62
C SER A 656 -3.62 -7.25 19.59
N ASP A 657 -3.65 -8.38 18.89
CA ASP A 657 -2.48 -9.21 18.67
C ASP A 657 -1.55 -8.62 17.58
N LEU A 658 -0.48 -9.36 17.24
CA LEU A 658 0.53 -8.88 16.28
C LEU A 658 -0.05 -8.65 14.88
N PHE A 659 -1.04 -9.43 14.46
CA PHE A 659 -1.68 -9.28 13.16
C PHE A 659 -2.95 -8.42 13.20
N GLY A 660 -3.46 -8.13 14.40
CA GLY A 660 -4.74 -7.43 14.57
C GLY A 660 -5.96 -8.32 14.35
N ASP A 661 -5.75 -9.63 14.16
CA ASP A 661 -6.76 -10.66 13.95
C ASP A 661 -7.62 -10.90 15.19
N HIS A 662 -7.05 -10.70 16.38
CA HIS A 662 -7.75 -10.81 17.64
C HIS A 662 -7.81 -9.42 18.28
N ARG A 663 -9.01 -8.92 18.55
CA ARG A 663 -9.20 -7.63 19.25
C ARG A 663 -10.06 -7.78 20.47
N VAL A 664 -9.63 -7.20 21.58
CA VAL A 664 -10.40 -7.12 22.83
C VAL A 664 -10.60 -5.65 23.16
N SER A 665 -11.85 -5.24 23.22
CA SER A 665 -12.23 -3.87 23.58
C SER A 665 -13.04 -3.85 24.86
N ILE A 666 -12.67 -2.99 25.79
CA ILE A 666 -13.33 -2.79 27.07
C ILE A 666 -13.68 -1.31 27.16
N SER A 667 -14.96 -0.99 27.26
CA SER A 667 -15.43 0.38 27.46
C SER A 667 -16.28 0.43 28.71
N SER A 668 -16.08 1.45 29.54
CA SER A 668 -16.79 1.57 30.81
C SER A 668 -16.95 3.02 31.23
N ASN A 669 -18.11 3.34 31.79
CA ASN A 669 -18.37 4.50 32.61
C ASN A 669 -18.73 3.98 34.00
N LEU A 670 -17.70 3.85 34.83
CA LEU A 670 -17.77 3.28 36.17
C LEU A 670 -18.18 4.34 37.18
N VAL A 671 -19.26 4.07 37.90
CA VAL A 671 -19.61 4.73 39.15
C VAL A 671 -19.30 3.78 40.32
N LEU A 672 -19.39 4.25 41.56
CA LEU A 672 -19.07 3.47 42.76
C LEU A 672 -19.79 2.10 42.85
N ASP A 673 -20.97 1.94 42.23
CA ASP A 673 -21.71 0.68 42.17
C ASP A 673 -21.74 0.15 40.73
N LEU A 674 -21.21 -1.06 40.50
CA LEU A 674 -21.22 -1.75 39.21
C LEU A 674 -22.63 -1.91 38.63
N ARG A 675 -23.68 -1.96 39.46
CA ARG A 675 -25.09 -2.04 39.00
C ARG A 675 -25.58 -0.74 38.37
N ASN A 676 -24.93 0.38 38.69
CA ASN A 676 -25.22 1.70 38.12
C ASN A 676 -24.20 2.10 37.05
N SER A 677 -23.17 1.27 36.84
CA SER A 677 -22.13 1.48 35.84
C SER A 677 -22.59 0.99 34.47
N THR A 678 -22.14 1.68 33.43
CA THR A 678 -22.26 1.19 32.05
C THR A 678 -20.92 0.60 31.64
N TYR A 679 -20.90 -0.63 31.14
CA TYR A 679 -19.68 -1.28 30.67
C TYR A 679 -19.99 -2.28 29.56
N SER A 680 -19.04 -2.44 28.65
CA SER A 680 -19.09 -3.40 27.57
C SER A 680 -17.71 -4.02 27.36
N ILE A 681 -17.70 -5.32 27.09
CA ILE A 681 -16.53 -6.08 26.68
C ILE A 681 -16.86 -6.69 25.33
N GLN A 682 -16.00 -6.50 24.35
CA GLN A 682 -16.15 -7.09 23.04
C GLN A 682 -14.86 -7.80 22.66
N TYR A 683 -15.01 -9.01 22.14
CA TYR A 683 -13.96 -9.74 21.46
C TYR A 683 -14.31 -9.85 19.98
N GLY A 684 -13.38 -9.48 19.11
CA GLY A 684 -13.48 -9.59 17.66
C GLY A 684 -12.42 -10.54 17.11
N TYR A 685 -12.79 -11.34 16.11
CA TYR A 685 -11.92 -12.25 15.38
C TYR A 685 -12.03 -12.02 13.88
N PHE A 686 -10.92 -11.64 13.24
CA PHE A 686 -10.84 -11.09 11.88
C PHE A 686 -9.92 -11.88 10.93
N LYS A 687 -9.42 -13.05 11.36
CA LYS A 687 -8.43 -13.82 10.58
C LYS A 687 -8.99 -14.37 9.26
N GLN A 688 -10.30 -14.64 9.21
CA GLN A 688 -10.96 -15.21 8.05
C GLN A 688 -11.89 -14.18 7.42
N ARG A 689 -12.38 -14.46 6.21
CA ARG A 689 -13.33 -13.61 5.50
C ARG A 689 -14.57 -13.21 6.33
N THR A 690 -15.02 -14.09 7.23
CA THR A 690 -16.12 -13.78 8.16
C THR A 690 -15.56 -13.16 9.43
N ASN A 691 -16.01 -11.96 9.76
CA ASN A 691 -15.67 -11.34 11.03
C ASN A 691 -16.61 -11.86 12.11
N TYR A 692 -16.06 -12.36 13.21
CA TYR A 692 -16.84 -12.85 14.34
C TYR A 692 -16.70 -11.92 15.53
N PHE A 693 -17.80 -11.64 16.22
CA PHE A 693 -17.81 -10.84 17.43
C PHE A 693 -18.53 -11.59 18.54
N ALA A 694 -17.97 -11.51 19.73
CA ALA A 694 -18.64 -11.86 20.97
C ALA A 694 -18.67 -10.62 21.86
N SER A 695 -19.85 -10.18 22.29
CA SER A 695 -20.01 -8.99 23.10
C SER A 695 -20.77 -9.29 24.38
N PHE A 696 -20.32 -8.69 25.47
CA PHE A 696 -21.05 -8.58 26.71
C PHE A 696 -21.27 -7.10 26.99
N PHE A 697 -22.46 -6.73 27.41
CA PHE A 697 -22.76 -5.36 27.77
C PHE A 697 -23.68 -5.29 28.99
N HIS A 698 -23.51 -4.22 29.76
CA HIS A 698 -24.40 -3.81 30.82
C HIS A 698 -24.52 -2.30 30.75
N GLN A 699 -25.72 -1.79 30.50
CA GLN A 699 -26.03 -0.38 30.48
C GLN A 699 -27.01 -0.08 31.60
N ALA A 700 -26.71 0.95 32.40
CA ALA A 700 -27.59 1.42 33.46
C ALA A 700 -27.93 2.88 33.21
N GLN A 701 -29.22 3.19 33.24
CA GLN A 701 -29.75 4.54 33.12
C GLN A 701 -30.70 4.83 34.27
N ASN A 702 -30.47 5.96 34.94
CA ASN A 702 -31.32 6.43 36.03
C ASN A 702 -32.19 7.58 35.52
N TYR A 703 -33.48 7.52 35.85
CA TYR A 703 -34.47 8.53 35.54
C TYR A 703 -35.15 8.97 36.82
N GLN A 704 -35.66 10.20 36.82
CA GLN A 704 -36.56 10.66 37.87
C GLN A 704 -37.96 10.81 37.28
N THR A 705 -38.95 10.20 37.93
CA THR A 705 -40.36 10.39 37.56
C THR A 705 -40.80 11.81 37.92
N PHE A 706 -41.92 12.26 37.35
CA PHE A 706 -42.51 13.56 37.69
C PHE A 706 -42.85 13.68 39.19
N SER A 707 -43.18 12.55 39.84
CA SER A 707 -43.43 12.40 41.28
C SER A 707 -42.17 12.41 42.15
N GLY A 708 -40.97 12.45 41.54
CA GLY A 708 -39.70 12.50 42.23
C GLY A 708 -39.10 11.14 42.57
N GLU A 709 -39.74 10.03 42.18
CA GLU A 709 -39.21 8.68 42.38
C GLU A 709 -38.03 8.43 41.43
N LEU A 710 -36.99 7.78 41.92
CA LEU A 710 -35.85 7.39 41.11
C LEU A 710 -36.11 6.01 40.51
N LEU A 711 -36.07 5.94 39.19
CA LEU A 711 -36.26 4.75 38.39
C LEU A 711 -34.94 4.35 37.75
N ARG A 712 -34.58 3.08 37.83
CA ARG A 712 -33.40 2.53 37.18
C ARG A 712 -33.81 1.55 36.10
N PHE A 713 -33.40 1.83 34.86
CA PHE A 713 -33.42 0.85 33.78
C PHE A 713 -32.03 0.26 33.59
N ARG A 714 -31.96 -1.07 33.56
CA ARG A 714 -30.74 -1.78 33.16
C ARG A 714 -31.04 -2.68 31.98
N THR A 715 -30.15 -2.63 31.01
CA THR A 715 -30.13 -3.53 29.86
C THR A 715 -28.80 -4.23 29.86
N TYR A 716 -28.80 -5.55 29.90
CA TYR A 716 -27.58 -6.34 29.89
C TYR A 716 -27.75 -7.54 28.98
N GLY A 717 -26.66 -8.03 28.43
CA GLY A 717 -26.77 -9.12 27.50
C GLY A 717 -25.44 -9.65 27.02
N PHE A 718 -25.54 -10.77 26.34
CA PHE A 718 -24.45 -11.41 25.62
C PHE A 718 -24.89 -11.62 24.17
N GLY A 719 -24.06 -11.19 23.22
CA GLY A 719 -24.31 -11.31 21.80
C GLY A 719 -23.18 -11.99 21.07
N VAL A 720 -23.53 -12.78 20.07
CA VAL A 720 -22.61 -13.25 19.04
C VAL A 720 -23.06 -12.69 17.69
N GLU A 721 -22.11 -12.23 16.90
CA GLU A 721 -22.36 -11.67 15.57
C GLU A 721 -21.34 -12.22 14.58
N ALA A 722 -21.80 -12.47 13.35
CA ALA A 722 -20.98 -12.85 12.22
C ALA A 722 -21.28 -11.90 11.06
N GLN A 723 -20.26 -11.22 10.54
CA GLN A 723 -20.36 -10.33 9.38
C GLN A 723 -19.68 -10.98 8.18
N TYR A 724 -20.46 -11.22 7.12
CA TYR A 724 -19.99 -11.86 5.90
C TYR A 724 -20.02 -10.87 4.72
N PRO A 725 -18.85 -10.36 4.28
CA PRO A 725 -18.76 -9.53 3.09
C PRO A 725 -18.95 -10.39 1.83
N LEU A 726 -19.93 -10.02 1.00
CA LEU A 726 -20.18 -10.64 -0.30
C LEU A 726 -19.19 -10.10 -1.36
N ASN A 727 -18.95 -8.79 -1.34
CA ASN A 727 -18.00 -8.04 -2.16
C ASN A 727 -17.65 -6.72 -1.45
N LYS A 728 -16.89 -5.81 -2.10
CA LYS A 728 -16.52 -4.50 -1.56
C LYS A 728 -17.72 -3.67 -1.06
N PHE A 729 -18.88 -3.81 -1.70
CA PHE A 729 -20.05 -2.93 -1.49
C PHE A 729 -21.19 -3.57 -0.71
N GLN A 730 -21.19 -4.89 -0.55
CA GLN A 730 -22.34 -5.64 -0.02
C GLN A 730 -21.91 -6.62 1.05
N ARG A 731 -22.68 -6.66 2.16
CA ARG A 731 -22.47 -7.64 3.23
C ARG A 731 -23.78 -8.13 3.85
N ILE A 732 -23.70 -9.29 4.47
CA ILE A 732 -24.76 -9.85 5.31
C ILE A 732 -24.24 -10.01 6.74
N ASP A 733 -24.95 -9.44 7.70
CA ASP A 733 -24.65 -9.54 9.12
C ASP A 733 -25.69 -10.44 9.80
N TYR A 734 -25.23 -11.43 10.56
CA TYR A 734 -26.06 -12.33 11.38
C TYR A 734 -25.74 -12.08 12.84
N GLY A 735 -26.76 -11.81 13.65
CA GLY A 735 -26.58 -11.60 15.09
C GLY A 735 -27.55 -12.43 15.91
N LEU A 736 -27.09 -12.91 17.06
CA LEU A 736 -27.93 -13.50 18.08
C LEU A 736 -27.54 -12.93 19.44
N THR A 737 -28.46 -12.20 20.06
CA THR A 737 -28.23 -11.58 21.37
C THR A 737 -29.23 -12.06 22.40
N ALA A 738 -28.76 -12.53 23.55
CA ALA A 738 -29.59 -12.72 24.72
C ALA A 738 -29.64 -11.40 25.52
N ILE A 739 -30.82 -10.83 25.66
CA ILE A 739 -31.03 -9.51 26.29
C ILE A 739 -31.87 -9.68 27.54
N GLY A 740 -31.37 -9.19 28.66
CA GLY A 740 -32.11 -8.96 29.90
C GLY A 740 -32.40 -7.47 30.08
N ILE A 741 -33.64 -7.15 30.39
CA ILE A 741 -34.08 -5.80 30.75
C ILE A 741 -34.63 -5.85 32.18
N SER A 742 -34.18 -4.94 33.03
CA SER A 742 -34.72 -4.78 34.38
C SER A 742 -35.11 -3.34 34.64
N ARG A 743 -36.26 -3.13 35.27
CA ARG A 743 -36.72 -1.85 35.81
C ARG A 743 -36.82 -1.97 37.33
N ASP A 744 -36.02 -1.18 38.03
CA ASP A 744 -36.05 -1.11 39.49
C ASP A 744 -36.46 0.28 39.98
N PHE A 745 -37.23 0.35 41.06
CA PHE A 745 -37.51 1.60 41.76
C PHE A 745 -36.60 1.76 42.97
N SER A 746 -36.02 2.95 43.14
CA SER A 746 -35.40 3.35 44.41
C SER A 746 -36.23 4.47 45.03
N SER A 747 -37.09 4.14 45.98
CA SER A 747 -37.81 5.14 46.79
C SER A 747 -37.17 5.23 48.18
N LEU A 748 -36.95 6.46 48.66
CA LEU A 748 -36.90 6.72 50.10
C LEU A 748 -38.36 6.68 50.56
N GLY A 749 -38.80 5.52 51.06
CA GLY A 749 -40.18 5.29 51.48
C GLY A 749 -40.68 6.41 52.39
N GLY A 750 -41.77 7.08 51.97
CA GLY A 750 -42.44 8.04 52.85
C GLY A 750 -43.48 8.97 52.21
N LEU A 751 -43.50 9.20 50.89
CA LEU A 751 -44.35 10.28 50.31
C LEU A 751 -45.26 9.89 49.14
N THR A 752 -45.05 8.76 48.47
CA THR A 752 -45.95 8.29 47.39
C THR A 752 -46.45 6.88 47.65
N ASN A 753 -47.77 6.70 47.50
CA ASN A 753 -48.53 5.48 47.80
C ASN A 753 -48.76 4.67 46.50
N SER A 754 -47.72 4.52 45.70
CA SER A 754 -47.72 3.81 44.42
C SER A 754 -47.20 2.38 44.64
N ASP A 755 -47.97 1.38 44.19
CA ASP A 755 -47.53 -0.02 44.13
C ASP A 755 -46.41 -0.15 43.07
N LEU A 756 -45.19 0.21 43.45
CA LEU A 756 -44.02 0.18 42.58
C LEU A 756 -43.41 -1.22 42.58
N THR A 757 -43.57 -1.96 41.48
CA THR A 757 -43.00 -3.30 41.30
C THR A 757 -41.78 -3.28 40.38
N ASN A 758 -40.71 -3.93 40.83
CA ASN A 758 -39.55 -4.19 39.98
C ASN A 758 -39.94 -5.26 38.94
N GLU A 759 -39.54 -5.04 37.70
CA GLU A 759 -39.83 -5.94 36.59
C GLU A 759 -38.53 -6.38 35.92
N THR A 760 -38.45 -7.64 35.54
CA THR A 760 -37.34 -8.21 34.78
C THR A 760 -37.88 -9.05 33.66
N SER A 761 -37.34 -8.88 32.46
CA SER A 761 -37.66 -9.72 31.30
C SER A 761 -36.38 -10.09 30.58
N THR A 762 -36.34 -11.29 30.00
CA THR A 762 -35.19 -11.79 29.23
C THR A 762 -35.69 -12.43 27.95
N PHE A 763 -35.04 -12.15 26.83
CA PHE A 763 -35.42 -12.69 25.53
C PHE A 763 -34.22 -12.84 24.60
N LEU A 764 -34.36 -13.70 23.57
CA LEU A 764 -33.39 -13.80 22.48
C LEU A 764 -33.76 -12.83 21.37
N TYR A 765 -32.75 -12.27 20.72
CA TYR A 765 -32.88 -11.28 19.66
C TYR A 765 -32.05 -11.72 18.44
N PRO A 766 -32.54 -12.67 17.62
CA PRO A 766 -31.95 -12.94 16.32
C PRO A 766 -32.15 -11.75 15.37
N GLN A 767 -31.12 -11.47 14.57
CA GLN A 767 -31.17 -10.47 13.50
C GLN A 767 -30.39 -10.92 12.27
N VAL A 768 -30.90 -10.52 11.10
CA VAL A 768 -30.21 -10.61 9.80
C VAL A 768 -30.27 -9.24 9.16
N VAL A 769 -29.13 -8.73 8.73
CA VAL A 769 -29.00 -7.40 8.11
C VAL A 769 -28.30 -7.56 6.76
N PHE A 770 -28.91 -7.07 5.69
CA PHE A 770 -28.25 -6.91 4.40
C PHE A 770 -27.94 -5.42 4.21
N THR A 771 -26.66 -5.11 4.00
CA THR A 771 -26.21 -3.74 3.75
C THR A 771 -25.64 -3.65 2.35
N GLY A 772 -26.12 -2.69 1.56
CA GLY A 772 -25.54 -2.29 0.28
C GLY A 772 -25.04 -0.86 0.38
N ASP A 773 -23.76 -0.67 0.13
CA ASP A 773 -23.07 0.59 0.30
C ASP A 773 -22.21 0.90 -0.92
N PHE A 774 -22.70 1.82 -1.75
CA PHE A 774 -22.07 2.27 -2.99
C PHE A 774 -21.73 3.75 -2.91
N THR A 775 -21.56 4.31 -1.71
CA THR A 775 -21.27 5.72 -1.54
C THR A 775 -19.83 6.04 -1.91
N VAL A 776 -19.63 7.13 -2.66
CA VAL A 776 -18.31 7.67 -2.95
C VAL A 776 -17.91 8.57 -1.79
N PRO A 777 -16.87 8.23 -1.00
CA PRO A 777 -16.47 9.02 0.14
C PRO A 777 -16.00 10.41 -0.29
N GLY A 778 -16.42 11.45 0.43
CA GLY A 778 -15.88 12.80 0.31
C GLY A 778 -15.32 13.26 1.63
N PHE A 779 -14.61 14.40 1.62
CA PHE A 779 -13.88 14.89 2.78
C PHE A 779 -14.75 15.12 4.04
N ILE A 780 -16.02 15.52 3.86
CA ILE A 780 -16.97 15.79 4.96
C ILE A 780 -18.31 15.07 4.80
N THR A 781 -18.66 14.70 3.56
CA THR A 781 -19.92 14.07 3.17
C THR A 781 -19.66 13.19 1.96
N PRO A 782 -20.43 12.12 1.72
CA PRO A 782 -20.38 11.41 0.44
C PRO A 782 -20.54 12.38 -0.73
N GLN A 783 -19.69 12.22 -1.76
CA GLN A 783 -19.77 13.00 -3.00
C GLN A 783 -20.83 12.45 -3.97
N GLY A 784 -21.20 11.18 -3.81
CA GLY A 784 -22.19 10.51 -4.64
C GLY A 784 -22.50 9.09 -4.15
N GLY A 785 -23.30 8.37 -4.93
CA GLY A 785 -23.67 6.99 -4.66
C GLY A 785 -24.89 6.80 -3.76
N SER A 786 -25.10 5.58 -3.28
CA SER A 786 -26.26 5.21 -2.45
C SER A 786 -25.89 4.19 -1.38
N ARG A 787 -26.45 4.35 -0.17
CA ARG A 787 -26.38 3.37 0.91
C ARG A 787 -27.79 2.98 1.34
N TYR A 788 -28.02 1.69 1.53
CA TYR A 788 -29.29 1.15 2.03
C TYR A 788 -29.07 -0.08 2.89
N THR A 789 -30.03 -0.37 3.77
CA THR A 789 -29.94 -1.49 4.71
C THR A 789 -31.29 -2.14 4.91
N LEU A 790 -31.40 -3.44 4.68
CA LEU A 790 -32.59 -4.24 4.98
C LEU A 790 -32.31 -5.09 6.23
N ARG A 791 -33.11 -4.92 7.28
CA ARG A 791 -32.96 -5.63 8.56
C ARG A 791 -34.22 -6.41 8.89
N ALA A 792 -34.06 -7.70 9.14
CA ALA A 792 -35.07 -8.55 9.76
C ALA A 792 -34.61 -8.91 11.17
N SER A 793 -35.44 -8.66 12.18
CA SER A 793 -35.16 -9.04 13.56
C SER A 793 -36.42 -9.44 14.30
N GLY A 794 -36.28 -10.10 15.44
CA GLY A 794 -37.44 -10.47 16.25
C GLY A 794 -37.07 -11.02 17.60
N SER A 795 -38.09 -11.38 18.36
CA SER A 795 -37.97 -12.07 19.64
C SER A 795 -38.91 -13.28 19.65
N PRO A 796 -38.37 -14.51 19.52
CA PRO A 796 -39.18 -15.72 19.48
C PRO A 796 -39.80 -16.02 20.85
N PRO A 797 -40.95 -16.72 20.89
CA PRO A 797 -41.66 -17.03 22.14
C PRO A 797 -40.92 -18.12 22.93
N LEU A 798 -40.05 -17.71 23.85
CA LEU A 798 -39.25 -18.63 24.69
C LEU A 798 -39.82 -18.79 26.12
N GLY A 799 -40.85 -18.02 26.48
CA GLY A 799 -41.52 -18.09 27.78
C GLY A 799 -42.74 -17.16 27.86
N SER A 800 -43.55 -17.30 28.92
CA SER A 800 -44.79 -16.52 29.11
C SER A 800 -44.56 -15.02 29.31
N GLU A 801 -43.38 -14.61 29.76
CA GLU A 801 -43.00 -13.22 30.03
C GLU A 801 -42.01 -12.65 29.00
N THR A 802 -41.85 -13.34 27.86
CA THR A 802 -40.98 -12.89 26.77
C THR A 802 -41.72 -11.91 25.85
N PRO A 803 -41.17 -10.72 25.56
CA PRO A 803 -41.73 -9.83 24.55
C PRO A 803 -41.67 -10.52 23.19
N GLN A 804 -42.78 -10.59 22.47
CA GLN A 804 -42.84 -11.25 21.16
C GLN A 804 -43.03 -10.21 20.08
N PHE A 805 -42.13 -10.20 19.10
CA PHE A 805 -42.26 -9.32 17.95
C PHE A 805 -41.42 -9.81 16.77
N VAL A 806 -41.80 -9.37 15.58
CA VAL A 806 -41.00 -9.46 14.35
C VAL A 806 -40.98 -8.07 13.75
N SER A 807 -39.81 -7.64 13.32
CA SER A 807 -39.57 -6.34 12.71
C SER A 807 -38.86 -6.50 11.38
N LEU A 808 -39.33 -5.75 10.38
CA LEU A 808 -38.66 -5.57 9.11
C LEU A 808 -38.42 -4.06 8.93
N LEU A 809 -37.17 -3.66 8.84
CA LEU A 809 -36.74 -2.26 8.66
C LEU A 809 -35.94 -2.16 7.36
N GLY A 810 -36.08 -1.05 6.64
CA GLY A 810 -35.45 -0.82 5.33
C GLY A 810 -35.06 0.63 5.14
#